data_AF-A0AAN8PA72-F1
#
_entry.id   AF-A0AAN8PA72-F1
#
_cell.length_a   1.000
_cell.length_b   1.000
_cell.length_c   1.000
_cell.angle_alpha   90.00
_cell.angle_beta   90.00
_cell.angle_gamma   90.00
#
_symmetry.space_group_name_H-M   'P 1'
#
loop_
_entity.id
_entity.type
_entity.pdbx_description
1 polymer ?
#
loop_
_entity_poly.entity_id
_entity_poly.type
_entity_poly.pdbx_seq_one_letter_code
_entity_poly.pdbx_strand_id
1 'polypeptide(L)'
;MTKVKILDGGFSTQLAKYVGNVIDGDPLWSARFLQTNPEAVEKVHLDFLQAGADIIITNSYQASMQGFIDHLGCDEASSYNLIKNSVKLAVRARDQYMKANQHAVRPLIAGSVGPYGASLHDGSEYSGSYIDRVTKEEIVSWHRPRITALVEEGVDFLALETIPALREGELLLELMKEFPKQKVWLSFQCKDSQHTARGENFQEVVKRCWSLKGDQLIAVGCNCLSPKYVTSLIKDVNKGLPEKIPLIVYPNSGEVYSPEKGFDEESKWTGTKNLLNMDKLVNEWIDLGVEYIGGCCRTDADSVRNIRSIVLKRMEKPVDGDYNVLSIQSINPRIAENATDHRTDRFELVTRETDPKLVVRRGQGFYINLTMNRCYDSNRDAVSFIFTFSGADRPNHGQKSLVPVPLLPKGEFSGSSWSAELESCYQRTMTVLITTSPDCLVGEWKMDVDTRLKNGKAVSYNYVSSIFILFNPWCIDDAVYLEGENQRTEYILTDTGLIWRGTTNRPRPSVWKYAQFERDILECSLYLISKIGKVGVGNLGDPVKIARAISAAVNSPDDYGAVMGNWTTDFGGGTPPGKWLGSMKILQQYWRTKKPVKYGQCWVFAGVITTIARALGIPSRIVTNYSSAHDTQNSMTVDYFVDEKGNIMEELNSDSVWNYHVWNEVWMKRSDLSETGEYDGWQAIDSTPQELSDGMFRCGPASVRAVKRAEIRKPYDSSFLYSEVNADKIFWKYNGPTQPLKLLRKDSEGIGQLICTKAVGRWKGEDITRTYKYPEMTTEERDVMLKALRQSESLFSRYYLNEDFNDVQFDFVLKDDIVIGAPFSVILLVKNKSYDIDYPVNVNLRIDCVNYMGKIGDAVKEETFDLLVRAESVKELKLDVSYFEYYKRVCDQCAFNISCLAKVVNTDFEYFAQDDFRVRKPDIEIEIKDDAVEGQELRADAFFVNPLPIPLKKGEFRIEGPGLSKQLKLKLSDPILPFEEARVSFTLVPQTDGRQTIVAKFLSKELDDVDGFLNFMVSPMKNDVINGRAY
;
A
#
# COMPACT_ATOMS: atom_id res chain seq x y z
N MET A 1 -26.59 3.52 13.48
CA MET A 1 -26.65 4.85 14.15
C MET A 1 -28.09 5.22 14.38
N THR A 2 -28.37 5.89 15.50
CA THR A 2 -29.70 6.38 15.90
C THR A 2 -30.26 7.37 14.86
N LYS A 3 -31.54 7.27 14.51
CA LYS A 3 -32.21 8.20 13.58
C LYS A 3 -32.30 9.63 14.16
N VAL A 4 -32.25 9.76 15.48
CA VAL A 4 -32.26 11.04 16.21
C VAL A 4 -30.84 11.38 16.67
N LYS A 5 -30.43 12.63 16.45
CA LYS A 5 -29.16 13.22 16.88
C LYS A 5 -29.38 14.14 18.08
N ILE A 6 -28.51 14.04 19.07
CA ILE A 6 -28.54 14.88 20.28
C ILE A 6 -27.59 16.05 20.10
N LEU A 7 -28.10 17.26 20.32
CA LEU A 7 -27.32 18.49 20.32
C LEU A 7 -26.89 18.83 21.75
N ASP A 8 -25.97 19.77 21.88
CA ASP A 8 -25.59 20.34 23.17
C ASP A 8 -26.70 21.18 23.80
N GLY A 9 -26.36 21.82 24.92
CA GLY A 9 -27.26 22.67 25.71
C GLY A 9 -26.94 24.15 25.58
N GLY A 10 -27.40 24.94 26.54
CA GLY A 10 -27.09 26.38 26.62
C GLY A 10 -25.61 26.62 26.89
N PHE A 11 -24.86 27.08 25.88
CA PHE A 11 -23.43 27.30 25.99
C PHE A 11 -23.05 28.22 27.18
N SER A 12 -23.72 29.37 27.30
CA SER A 12 -23.51 30.31 28.42
C SER A 12 -23.85 29.69 29.78
N THR A 13 -24.88 28.86 29.86
CA THR A 13 -25.30 28.17 31.09
C THR A 13 -24.22 27.21 31.59
N GLN A 14 -23.62 26.42 30.68
CA GLN A 14 -22.53 25.52 31.05
C GLN A 14 -21.22 26.31 31.30
N LEU A 15 -20.97 27.38 30.55
CA LEU A 15 -19.79 28.24 30.73
C LEU A 15 -19.76 28.92 32.10
N ALA A 16 -20.92 29.30 32.65
CA ALA A 16 -21.02 29.91 33.98
C ALA A 16 -20.39 29.04 35.09
N LYS A 17 -20.33 27.71 34.91
CA LYS A 17 -19.67 26.78 35.85
C LYS A 17 -18.15 26.97 35.90
N TYR A 18 -17.55 27.59 34.88
CA TYR A 18 -16.10 27.81 34.76
C TYR A 18 -15.69 29.26 35.00
N VAL A 19 -16.57 30.21 34.68
CA VAL A 19 -16.24 31.65 34.71
C VAL A 19 -17.11 32.45 35.70
N GLY A 20 -18.07 31.81 36.36
CA GLY A 20 -19.07 32.44 37.22
C GLY A 20 -20.16 33.17 36.41
N ASN A 21 -21.05 33.88 37.12
CA ASN A 21 -22.21 34.57 36.53
C ASN A 21 -21.85 35.95 35.92
N VAL A 22 -20.64 36.09 35.35
CA VAL A 22 -20.14 37.34 34.76
C VAL A 22 -20.39 37.45 33.25
N ILE A 23 -21.19 36.52 32.71
CA ILE A 23 -21.46 36.41 31.27
C ILE A 23 -22.55 37.40 30.85
N ASP A 24 -23.62 37.49 31.66
CA ASP A 24 -24.76 38.35 31.36
C ASP A 24 -24.43 39.83 31.65
N GLY A 25 -24.84 40.71 30.73
CA GLY A 25 -24.58 42.15 30.81
C GLY A 25 -23.32 42.62 30.07
N ASP A 26 -22.47 41.71 29.59
CA ASP A 26 -21.37 42.04 28.69
C ASP A 26 -21.88 42.10 27.23
N PRO A 27 -21.55 43.14 26.44
CA PRO A 27 -21.97 43.23 25.03
C PRO A 27 -21.53 42.04 24.18
N LEU A 28 -20.39 41.41 24.47
CA LEU A 28 -19.91 40.23 23.74
C LEU A 28 -20.44 38.91 24.30
N TRP A 29 -21.15 38.94 25.43
CA TRP A 29 -21.72 37.78 26.09
C TRP A 29 -20.71 36.62 26.18
N SER A 30 -21.08 35.42 25.72
CA SER A 30 -20.20 34.25 25.70
C SER A 30 -19.04 34.33 24.69
N ALA A 31 -19.12 35.19 23.67
CA ALA A 31 -18.09 35.32 22.65
C ALA A 31 -16.80 35.96 23.18
N ARG A 32 -16.88 36.78 24.25
CA ARG A 32 -15.72 37.39 24.91
C ARG A 32 -14.66 36.36 25.32
N PHE A 33 -15.12 35.18 25.75
CA PHE A 33 -14.27 34.13 26.29
C PHE A 33 -13.45 33.41 25.21
N LEU A 34 -13.70 33.66 23.92
CA LEU A 34 -12.82 33.24 22.83
C LEU A 34 -11.40 33.80 22.97
N GLN A 35 -11.27 34.98 23.57
CA GLN A 35 -10.00 35.62 23.86
C GLN A 35 -9.64 35.54 25.35
N THR A 36 -10.60 35.82 26.24
CA THR A 36 -10.29 36.01 27.67
C THR A 36 -10.19 34.71 28.46
N ASN A 37 -10.85 33.63 28.02
CA ASN A 37 -10.74 32.32 28.66
C ASN A 37 -11.05 31.16 27.68
N PRO A 38 -10.21 30.94 26.66
CA PRO A 38 -10.45 29.90 25.65
C PRO A 38 -10.47 28.48 26.23
N GLU A 39 -9.76 28.24 27.34
CA GLU A 39 -9.79 26.95 28.03
C GLU A 39 -11.16 26.62 28.62
N ALA A 40 -11.87 27.62 29.16
CA ALA A 40 -13.23 27.43 29.64
C ALA A 40 -14.19 27.07 28.49
N VAL A 41 -14.01 27.68 27.31
CA VAL A 41 -14.78 27.35 26.10
C VAL A 41 -14.56 25.90 25.68
N GLU A 42 -13.30 25.45 25.65
CA GLU A 42 -12.95 24.06 25.32
C GLU A 42 -13.57 23.07 26.32
N LYS A 43 -13.52 23.38 27.63
CA LYS A 43 -14.14 22.55 28.69
C LYS A 43 -15.66 22.43 28.53
N VAL A 44 -16.34 23.51 28.17
CA VAL A 44 -17.80 23.48 27.93
C VAL A 44 -18.16 22.52 26.80
N HIS A 45 -17.44 22.58 25.68
CA HIS A 45 -17.66 21.63 24.58
C HIS A 45 -17.41 20.19 25.04
N LEU A 46 -16.32 19.96 25.79
CA LEU A 46 -15.99 18.63 26.32
C LEU A 46 -17.06 18.10 27.26
N ASP A 47 -17.65 18.94 28.12
CA ASP A 47 -18.73 18.54 29.02
C ASP A 47 -19.97 18.05 28.28
N PHE A 48 -20.35 18.74 27.19
CA PHE A 48 -21.50 18.34 26.37
C PHE A 48 -21.23 17.03 25.61
N LEU A 49 -20.00 16.84 25.11
CA LEU A 49 -19.60 15.57 24.51
C LEU A 49 -19.66 14.42 25.53
N GLN A 50 -19.15 14.64 26.75
CA GLN A 50 -19.23 13.68 27.85
C GLN A 50 -20.67 13.45 28.34
N ALA A 51 -21.58 14.40 28.12
CA ALA A 51 -23.01 14.24 28.37
C ALA A 51 -23.73 13.42 27.28
N GLY A 52 -23.07 13.14 26.15
CA GLY A 52 -23.60 12.33 25.06
C GLY A 52 -24.20 13.14 23.91
N ALA A 53 -23.79 14.39 23.72
CA ALA A 53 -24.08 15.15 22.51
C ALA A 53 -23.41 14.50 21.29
N ASP A 54 -24.19 14.28 20.23
CA ASP A 54 -23.69 13.85 18.92
C ASP A 54 -23.20 15.06 18.09
N ILE A 55 -23.66 16.26 18.43
CA ILE A 55 -23.33 17.53 17.76
C ILE A 55 -23.09 18.60 18.82
N ILE A 56 -21.99 19.35 18.70
CA ILE A 56 -21.71 20.55 19.51
C ILE A 56 -21.76 21.82 18.64
N ILE A 57 -22.28 22.90 19.20
CA ILE A 57 -22.49 24.19 18.55
C ILE A 57 -21.40 25.15 19.04
N THR A 58 -20.71 25.84 18.12
CA THR A 58 -19.65 26.79 18.46
C THR A 58 -20.18 28.00 19.23
N ASN A 59 -19.36 28.60 20.11
CA ASN A 59 -19.74 29.81 20.85
C ASN A 59 -19.63 31.11 19.99
N SER A 60 -20.12 31.06 18.75
CA SER A 60 -20.08 32.15 17.77
C SER A 60 -21.42 32.85 17.55
N TYR A 61 -22.45 32.51 18.33
CA TYR A 61 -23.83 33.03 18.20
C TYR A 61 -23.92 34.55 18.01
N GLN A 62 -23.20 35.31 18.85
CA GLN A 62 -23.16 36.78 18.83
C GLN A 62 -21.79 37.33 18.42
N ALA A 63 -20.83 36.43 18.11
CA ALA A 63 -19.48 36.82 17.72
C ALA A 63 -19.52 37.59 16.40
N SER A 64 -19.05 38.84 16.42
CA SER A 64 -19.01 39.71 15.25
C SER A 64 -17.70 40.49 15.21
N MET A 65 -17.27 40.85 14.01
CA MET A 65 -16.06 41.62 13.78
C MET A 65 -16.09 42.95 14.56
N GLN A 66 -17.16 43.71 14.37
CA GLN A 66 -17.35 45.01 15.01
C GLN A 66 -17.41 44.89 16.54
N GLY A 67 -18.11 43.88 17.08
CA GLY A 67 -18.18 43.68 18.52
C GLY A 67 -16.80 43.44 19.16
N PHE A 68 -15.93 42.65 18.53
CA PHE A 68 -14.58 42.41 19.05
C PHE A 68 -13.69 43.66 18.93
N ILE A 69 -13.84 44.44 17.86
CA ILE A 69 -13.14 45.73 17.73
C ILE A 69 -13.56 46.68 18.85
N ASP A 70 -14.87 46.87 19.05
CA ASP A 70 -15.40 47.87 19.98
C ASP A 70 -15.21 47.50 21.45
N HIS A 71 -15.27 46.21 21.79
CA HIS A 71 -15.30 45.76 23.19
C HIS A 71 -14.05 44.99 23.65
N LEU A 72 -13.20 44.51 22.73
CA LEU A 72 -11.91 43.87 23.06
C LEU A 72 -10.68 44.60 22.50
N GLY A 73 -10.88 45.68 21.72
CA GLY A 73 -9.78 46.44 21.11
C GLY A 73 -9.01 45.64 20.06
N CYS A 74 -9.67 44.65 19.44
CA CYS A 74 -9.09 43.88 18.34
C CYS A 74 -9.01 44.71 17.06
N ASP A 75 -8.09 44.37 16.16
CA ASP A 75 -8.17 44.79 14.77
C ASP A 75 -9.08 43.86 13.96
N GLU A 76 -9.36 44.19 12.69
CA GLU A 76 -10.20 43.35 11.82
C GLU A 76 -9.65 41.92 11.71
N ALA A 77 -8.36 41.76 11.46
CA ALA A 77 -7.75 40.44 11.29
C ALA A 77 -7.86 39.57 12.55
N SER A 78 -7.63 40.14 13.73
CA SER A 78 -7.74 39.47 15.02
C SER A 78 -9.19 39.09 15.31
N SER A 79 -10.13 39.99 15.01
CA SER A 79 -11.57 39.73 15.18
C SER A 79 -12.05 38.57 14.30
N TYR A 80 -11.59 38.51 13.04
CA TYR A 80 -11.87 37.40 12.13
C TYR A 80 -11.33 36.08 12.69
N ASN A 81 -10.07 36.11 13.17
CA ASN A 81 -9.42 34.96 13.76
C ASN A 81 -10.09 34.47 15.05
N LEU A 82 -10.69 35.36 15.85
CA LEU A 82 -11.47 34.96 17.03
C LEU A 82 -12.72 34.17 16.65
N ILE A 83 -13.42 34.56 15.57
CA ILE A 83 -14.54 33.77 15.05
C ILE A 83 -14.05 32.38 14.61
N LYS A 84 -12.92 32.29 13.88
CA LYS A 84 -12.30 30.99 13.55
C LYS A 84 -11.90 30.20 14.80
N ASN A 85 -11.43 30.89 15.85
CA ASN A 85 -11.02 30.26 17.09
C ASN A 85 -12.17 29.52 17.78
N SER A 86 -13.43 29.96 17.62
CA SER A 86 -14.60 29.23 18.12
C SER A 86 -14.67 27.80 17.57
N VAL A 87 -14.34 27.62 16.29
CA VAL A 87 -14.29 26.30 15.63
C VAL A 87 -13.07 25.51 16.12
N LYS A 88 -11.90 26.14 16.23
CA LYS A 88 -10.67 25.50 16.71
C LYS A 88 -10.84 24.92 18.12
N LEU A 89 -11.50 25.65 19.01
CA LEU A 89 -11.75 25.21 20.39
C LEU A 89 -12.73 24.02 20.44
N ALA A 90 -13.80 24.06 19.64
CA ALA A 90 -14.71 22.93 19.47
C ALA A 90 -13.99 21.69 18.89
N VAL A 91 -13.11 21.88 17.91
CA VAL A 91 -12.27 20.82 17.32
C VAL A 91 -11.35 20.21 18.37
N ARG A 92 -10.64 21.02 19.16
CA ARG A 92 -9.77 20.50 20.24
C ARG A 92 -10.55 19.69 21.28
N ALA A 93 -11.70 20.19 21.72
CA ALA A 93 -12.56 19.47 22.65
C ALA A 93 -13.04 18.13 22.07
N ARG A 94 -13.45 18.12 20.79
CA ARG A 94 -13.82 16.89 20.07
C ARG A 94 -12.65 15.91 19.99
N ASP A 95 -11.48 16.38 19.58
CA ASP A 95 -10.31 15.53 19.41
C ASP A 95 -9.83 14.98 20.77
N GLN A 96 -9.90 15.78 21.84
CA GLN A 96 -9.66 15.33 23.21
C GLN A 96 -10.68 14.27 23.64
N TYR A 97 -11.97 14.48 23.38
CA TYR A 97 -13.03 13.51 23.67
C TYR A 97 -12.81 12.19 22.91
N MET A 98 -12.47 12.26 21.63
CA MET A 98 -12.21 11.09 20.78
C MET A 98 -10.98 10.33 21.25
N LYS A 99 -9.91 11.02 21.67
CA LYS A 99 -8.72 10.39 22.26
C LYS A 99 -9.05 9.62 23.53
N ALA A 100 -9.95 10.14 24.36
CA ALA A 100 -10.41 9.50 25.59
C ALA A 100 -11.46 8.39 25.34
N ASN A 101 -12.16 8.42 24.20
CA ASN A 101 -13.27 7.53 23.87
C ASN A 101 -13.10 6.93 22.46
N GLN A 102 -12.10 6.06 22.29
CA GLN A 102 -11.68 5.51 20.99
C GLN A 102 -12.75 4.72 20.21
N HIS A 103 -13.86 4.36 20.87
CA HIS A 103 -15.00 3.65 20.28
C HIS A 103 -16.24 4.53 20.05
N ALA A 104 -16.18 5.83 20.41
CA ALA A 104 -17.29 6.75 20.19
C ALA A 104 -17.38 7.17 18.72
N VAL A 105 -18.60 7.41 18.22
CA VAL A 105 -18.81 8.01 16.90
C VAL A 105 -18.31 9.45 16.95
N ARG A 106 -17.52 9.88 15.95
CA ARG A 106 -17.02 11.26 15.84
C ARG A 106 -18.18 12.28 15.94
N PRO A 107 -18.21 13.11 17.00
CA PRO A 107 -19.18 14.20 17.12
C PRO A 107 -18.99 15.23 16.01
N LEU A 108 -20.10 15.82 15.55
CA LEU A 108 -20.08 16.87 14.52
C LEU A 108 -20.05 18.26 15.16
N ILE A 109 -19.52 19.25 14.45
CA ILE A 109 -19.39 20.64 14.90
C ILE A 109 -20.27 21.52 14.01
N ALA A 110 -21.21 22.20 14.66
CA ALA A 110 -22.10 23.18 14.02
C ALA A 110 -21.59 24.60 14.29
N GLY A 111 -21.35 25.38 13.24
CA GLY A 111 -21.03 26.81 13.41
C GLY A 111 -22.28 27.62 13.78
N SER A 112 -22.37 28.15 15.01
CA SER A 112 -23.51 28.98 15.46
C SER A 112 -23.54 30.33 14.76
N VAL A 113 -24.68 30.66 14.17
CA VAL A 113 -24.97 31.93 13.52
C VAL A 113 -26.30 32.46 14.06
N GLY A 114 -26.23 33.31 15.09
CA GLY A 114 -27.38 34.02 15.64
C GLY A 114 -27.84 35.20 14.78
N PRO A 115 -29.07 35.72 15.00
CA PRO A 115 -29.69 36.74 14.17
C PRO A 115 -29.02 38.11 14.30
N TYR A 116 -29.24 38.99 13.33
CA TYR A 116 -28.75 40.37 13.36
C TYR A 116 -29.16 41.12 14.63
N GLY A 117 -30.37 40.87 15.14
CA GLY A 117 -30.86 41.45 16.40
C GLY A 117 -29.92 41.24 17.59
N ALA A 118 -29.15 40.15 17.61
CA ALA A 118 -28.21 39.87 18.69
C ALA A 118 -27.07 40.90 18.76
N SER A 119 -26.70 41.55 17.65
CA SER A 119 -25.69 42.63 17.68
C SER A 119 -26.21 43.98 18.17
N LEU A 120 -27.53 44.14 18.35
CA LEU A 120 -28.10 45.41 18.81
C LEU A 120 -28.11 45.51 20.34
N HIS A 121 -27.91 44.39 21.04
CA HIS A 121 -27.89 44.29 22.50
C HIS A 121 -29.16 44.83 23.19
N ASP A 122 -30.28 44.94 22.46
CA ASP A 122 -31.56 45.47 22.93
C ASP A 122 -32.62 44.36 23.15
N GLY A 123 -32.23 43.09 22.97
CA GLY A 123 -33.10 41.92 23.07
C GLY A 123 -34.05 41.75 21.89
N SER A 124 -33.87 42.51 20.81
CA SER A 124 -34.70 42.40 19.62
C SER A 124 -34.52 41.07 18.88
N GLU A 125 -33.51 40.26 19.21
CA GLU A 125 -33.45 38.85 18.78
C GLU A 125 -34.64 38.00 19.27
N TYR A 126 -35.38 38.45 20.30
CA TYR A 126 -36.57 37.77 20.82
C TYR A 126 -37.90 38.42 20.40
N SER A 127 -37.87 39.52 19.65
CA SER A 127 -39.07 40.22 19.16
C SER A 127 -39.11 40.36 17.63
N GLY A 128 -37.94 40.34 16.98
CA GLY A 128 -37.76 40.63 15.56
C GLY A 128 -38.02 42.09 15.19
N SER A 129 -38.12 43.02 16.14
CA SER A 129 -38.54 44.41 15.87
C SER A 129 -37.59 45.20 14.96
N TYR A 130 -36.33 44.79 14.84
CA TYR A 130 -35.35 45.41 13.94
C TYR A 130 -35.65 45.13 12.46
N ILE A 131 -36.40 44.07 12.15
CA ILE A 131 -36.55 43.60 10.76
C ILE A 131 -37.18 44.65 9.85
N ASP A 132 -38.04 45.52 10.39
CA ASP A 132 -38.72 46.58 9.63
C ASP A 132 -37.86 47.84 9.43
N ARG A 133 -36.73 47.94 10.14
CA ARG A 133 -35.87 49.14 10.16
C ARG A 133 -34.52 48.93 9.49
N VAL A 134 -34.13 47.67 9.28
CA VAL A 134 -32.84 47.28 8.72
C VAL A 134 -33.03 46.79 7.27
N THR A 135 -32.11 47.20 6.40
CA THR A 135 -32.10 46.81 4.99
C THR A 135 -31.62 45.36 4.79
N LYS A 136 -31.89 44.79 3.61
CA LYS A 136 -31.36 43.46 3.25
C LYS A 136 -29.84 43.45 3.27
N GLU A 137 -29.24 44.52 2.73
CA GLU A 137 -27.80 44.68 2.55
C GLU A 137 -27.08 44.75 3.90
N GLU A 138 -27.65 45.43 4.89
CA GLU A 138 -27.11 45.49 6.26
C GLU A 138 -27.10 44.10 6.92
N ILE A 139 -28.21 43.35 6.84
CA ILE A 139 -28.28 41.99 7.41
C ILE A 139 -27.26 41.07 6.72
N VAL A 140 -27.22 41.07 5.39
CA VAL A 140 -26.32 40.20 4.62
C VAL A 140 -24.84 40.56 4.84
N SER A 141 -24.50 41.85 4.85
CA SER A 141 -23.12 42.31 5.05
C SER A 141 -22.59 42.00 6.46
N TRP A 142 -23.48 41.98 7.47
CA TRP A 142 -23.14 41.58 8.83
C TRP A 142 -22.91 40.06 8.97
N HIS A 143 -23.75 39.24 8.32
CA HIS A 143 -23.63 37.77 8.38
C HIS A 143 -22.48 37.20 7.55
N ARG A 144 -22.26 37.72 6.33
CA ARG A 144 -21.28 37.17 5.38
C ARG A 144 -19.90 36.91 5.99
N PRO A 145 -19.19 37.88 6.61
CA PRO A 145 -17.84 37.62 7.13
C PRO A 145 -17.83 36.59 8.27
N ARG A 146 -18.88 36.54 9.11
CA ARG A 146 -19.00 35.55 10.19
C ARG A 146 -19.13 34.14 9.62
N ILE A 147 -20.00 33.97 8.62
CA ILE A 147 -20.20 32.69 7.94
C ILE A 147 -18.92 32.27 7.21
N THR A 148 -18.25 33.19 6.48
CA THR A 148 -16.99 32.90 5.81
C THR A 148 -15.94 32.38 6.79
N ALA A 149 -15.77 33.03 7.95
CA ALA A 149 -14.80 32.61 8.96
C ALA A 149 -15.05 31.17 9.46
N LEU A 150 -16.31 30.83 9.74
CA LEU A 150 -16.70 29.49 10.21
C LEU A 150 -16.49 28.43 9.14
N VAL A 151 -16.88 28.70 7.89
CA VAL A 151 -16.74 27.78 6.76
C VAL A 151 -15.27 27.55 6.41
N GLU A 152 -14.45 28.60 6.39
CA GLU A 152 -13.01 28.48 6.11
C GLU A 152 -12.25 27.68 7.17
N GLU A 153 -12.69 27.70 8.43
CA GLU A 153 -12.08 26.89 9.49
C GLU A 153 -12.59 25.44 9.50
N GLY A 154 -13.62 25.12 8.71
CA GLY A 154 -14.04 23.74 8.43
C GLY A 154 -15.07 23.15 9.39
N VAL A 155 -16.10 23.92 9.76
CA VAL A 155 -17.29 23.38 10.45
C VAL A 155 -18.03 22.33 9.59
N ASP A 156 -18.60 21.29 10.22
CA ASP A 156 -19.29 20.21 9.49
C ASP A 156 -20.61 20.73 8.85
N PHE A 157 -21.32 21.64 9.52
CA PHE A 157 -22.48 22.39 9.01
C PHE A 157 -22.69 23.69 9.81
N LEU A 158 -23.61 24.56 9.39
CA LEU A 158 -23.95 25.79 10.14
C LEU A 158 -25.31 25.66 10.85
N ALA A 159 -25.38 26.24 12.04
CA ALA A 159 -26.58 26.39 12.83
C ALA A 159 -27.09 27.83 12.70
N LEU A 160 -28.00 28.07 11.74
CA LEU A 160 -28.70 29.35 11.63
C LEU A 160 -29.81 29.35 12.68
N GLU A 161 -29.61 30.04 13.80
CA GLU A 161 -30.40 29.77 15.00
C GLU A 161 -30.99 30.98 15.71
N THR A 162 -32.10 30.75 16.40
CA THR A 162 -32.85 31.80 17.11
C THR A 162 -33.31 32.92 16.17
N ILE A 163 -33.60 32.60 14.90
CA ILE A 163 -34.04 33.61 13.93
C ILE A 163 -35.46 34.08 14.30
N PRO A 164 -35.73 35.38 14.50
CA PRO A 164 -37.02 35.85 15.02
C PRO A 164 -38.11 36.06 13.95
N ALA A 165 -37.71 36.18 12.68
CA ALA A 165 -38.59 36.56 11.57
C ALA A 165 -38.27 35.78 10.28
N LEU A 166 -39.30 35.48 9.49
CA LEU A 166 -39.16 34.75 8.22
C LEU A 166 -38.23 35.48 7.25
N ARG A 167 -38.33 36.82 7.20
CA ARG A 167 -37.54 37.64 6.29
C ARG A 167 -36.03 37.41 6.45
N GLU A 168 -35.52 37.33 7.66
CA GLU A 168 -34.09 37.04 7.87
C GLU A 168 -33.74 35.59 7.52
N GLY A 169 -34.63 34.64 7.81
CA GLY A 169 -34.46 33.25 7.40
C GLY A 169 -34.32 33.10 5.88
N GLU A 170 -35.13 33.81 5.09
CA GLU A 170 -35.01 33.82 3.62
C GLU A 170 -33.70 34.43 3.14
N LEU A 171 -33.27 35.54 3.76
CA LEU A 171 -31.99 36.20 3.43
C LEU A 171 -30.78 35.32 3.73
N LEU A 172 -30.80 34.60 4.86
CA LEU A 172 -29.73 33.66 5.21
C LEU A 172 -29.68 32.49 4.23
N LEU A 173 -30.83 31.91 3.84
CA LEU A 173 -30.87 30.85 2.83
C LEU A 173 -30.39 31.34 1.45
N GLU A 174 -30.66 32.61 1.11
CA GLU A 174 -30.11 33.22 -0.11
C GLU A 174 -28.59 33.39 -0.03
N LEU A 175 -28.08 33.92 1.10
CA LEU A 175 -26.65 34.07 1.37
C LEU A 175 -25.91 32.73 1.35
N MET A 176 -26.53 31.65 1.83
CA MET A 176 -25.92 30.32 1.81
C MET A 176 -25.59 29.80 0.42
N LYS A 177 -26.21 30.34 -0.64
CA LYS A 177 -25.85 30.00 -2.03
C LYS A 177 -24.43 30.41 -2.41
N GLU A 178 -23.83 31.38 -1.69
CA GLU A 178 -22.41 31.74 -1.84
C GLU A 178 -21.48 30.62 -1.32
N PHE A 179 -21.99 29.67 -0.53
CA PHE A 179 -21.26 28.57 0.10
C PHE A 179 -21.86 27.20 -0.27
N PRO A 180 -21.87 26.78 -1.55
CA PRO A 180 -22.71 25.68 -2.07
C PRO A 180 -22.43 24.30 -1.45
N LYS A 181 -21.25 24.09 -0.86
CA LYS A 181 -20.88 22.84 -0.19
C LYS A 181 -21.40 22.76 1.25
N GLN A 182 -21.74 23.90 1.84
CA GLN A 182 -22.08 23.98 3.25
C GLN A 182 -23.54 23.58 3.47
N LYS A 183 -23.76 22.64 4.40
CA LYS A 183 -25.08 22.28 4.90
C LYS A 183 -25.47 23.18 6.07
N VAL A 184 -26.76 23.43 6.24
CA VAL A 184 -27.31 24.27 7.31
C VAL A 184 -28.60 23.71 7.88
N TRP A 185 -28.87 23.91 9.16
CA TRP A 185 -30.24 23.93 9.66
C TRP A 185 -30.68 25.35 9.97
N LEU A 186 -31.99 25.55 10.05
CA LEU A 186 -32.59 26.83 10.39
C LEU A 186 -33.60 26.67 11.54
N SER A 187 -33.39 27.37 12.65
CA SER A 187 -34.30 27.37 13.79
C SER A 187 -34.80 28.77 14.13
N PHE A 188 -36.08 28.85 14.48
CA PHE A 188 -36.75 30.11 14.79
C PHE A 188 -37.06 30.26 16.28
N GLN A 189 -36.95 31.48 16.76
CA GLN A 189 -37.54 31.89 18.03
C GLN A 189 -39.05 32.04 17.86
N CYS A 190 -39.84 31.53 18.81
CA CYS A 190 -41.30 31.65 18.81
C CYS A 190 -41.80 32.23 20.13
N LYS A 191 -42.78 33.15 20.06
CA LYS A 191 -43.37 33.80 21.23
C LYS A 191 -44.52 32.99 21.86
N ASP A 192 -45.16 32.14 21.07
CA ASP A 192 -46.30 31.33 21.48
C ASP A 192 -46.35 29.97 20.73
N SER A 193 -47.46 29.24 20.85
CA SER A 193 -47.65 27.92 20.27
C SER A 193 -47.90 27.89 18.74
N GLN A 194 -48.00 29.04 18.08
CA GLN A 194 -48.36 29.15 16.67
C GLN A 194 -47.47 30.11 15.87
N HIS A 195 -46.83 31.07 16.52
CA HIS A 195 -46.14 32.16 15.82
C HIS A 195 -44.65 32.27 16.19
N THR A 196 -43.85 32.68 15.20
CA THR A 196 -42.49 33.21 15.39
C THR A 196 -42.50 34.44 16.33
N ALA A 197 -41.32 34.91 16.74
CA ALA A 197 -41.15 36.12 17.53
C ALA A 197 -41.86 37.34 16.91
N ARG A 198 -41.66 37.53 15.60
CA ARG A 198 -42.23 38.65 14.85
C ARG A 198 -43.73 38.49 14.60
N GLY A 199 -44.26 37.27 14.61
CA GLY A 199 -45.69 36.98 14.58
C GLY A 199 -46.19 36.25 13.34
N GLU A 200 -45.30 35.80 12.46
CA GLU A 200 -45.67 34.94 11.33
C GLU A 200 -46.10 33.54 11.80
N ASN A 201 -47.00 32.89 11.07
CA ASN A 201 -47.41 31.52 11.37
C ASN A 201 -46.22 30.57 11.18
N PHE A 202 -45.80 29.89 12.25
CA PHE A 202 -44.60 29.08 12.26
C PHE A 202 -44.64 27.94 11.22
N GLN A 203 -45.79 27.29 11.02
CA GLN A 203 -45.88 26.18 10.07
C GLN A 203 -45.72 26.66 8.63
N GLU A 204 -46.25 27.84 8.30
CA GLU A 204 -46.06 28.48 6.99
C GLU A 204 -44.60 28.88 6.79
N VAL A 205 -43.96 29.42 7.83
CA VAL A 205 -42.53 29.76 7.84
C VAL A 205 -41.67 28.54 7.55
N VAL A 206 -41.90 27.42 8.25
CA VAL A 206 -41.14 26.18 8.03
C VAL A 206 -41.30 25.68 6.60
N LYS A 207 -42.54 25.62 6.08
CA LYS A 207 -42.82 25.18 4.71
C LYS A 207 -42.20 26.12 3.68
N ARG A 208 -42.22 27.43 3.93
CA ARG A 208 -41.62 28.44 3.07
C ARG A 208 -40.11 28.27 2.99
N CYS A 209 -39.41 28.20 4.12
CA CYS A 209 -37.96 27.96 4.14
C CYS A 209 -37.59 26.62 3.49
N TRP A 210 -38.37 25.56 3.74
CA TRP A 210 -38.16 24.26 3.09
C TRP A 210 -38.40 24.31 1.58
N SER A 211 -39.29 25.16 1.08
CA SER A 211 -39.46 25.36 -0.38
C SER A 211 -38.26 26.05 -1.03
N LEU A 212 -37.47 26.79 -0.24
CA LEU A 212 -36.26 27.49 -0.67
C LEU A 212 -34.98 26.67 -0.44
N LYS A 213 -35.10 25.42 0.03
CA LYS A 213 -34.02 24.61 0.62
C LYS A 213 -32.76 24.45 -0.24
N GLY A 214 -32.91 24.39 -1.57
CA GLY A 214 -31.89 23.83 -2.44
C GLY A 214 -31.41 22.47 -1.91
N ASP A 215 -30.13 22.16 -2.06
CA ASP A 215 -29.54 20.96 -1.45
C ASP A 215 -28.93 21.23 -0.06
N GLN A 216 -28.97 22.47 0.44
CA GLN A 216 -28.16 22.91 1.59
C GLN A 216 -28.90 22.80 2.94
N LEU A 217 -30.22 23.00 2.97
CA LEU A 217 -31.00 23.00 4.20
C LEU A 217 -31.36 21.56 4.64
N ILE A 218 -30.86 21.14 5.81
CA ILE A 218 -30.98 19.76 6.33
C ILE A 218 -32.08 19.58 7.37
N ALA A 219 -32.48 20.65 8.06
CA ALA A 219 -33.56 20.64 9.03
C ALA A 219 -34.12 22.04 9.27
N VAL A 220 -35.39 22.13 9.66
CA VAL A 220 -36.04 23.38 10.06
C VAL A 220 -36.83 23.18 11.34
N GLY A 221 -36.78 24.14 12.27
CA GLY A 221 -37.57 24.03 13.50
C GLY A 221 -37.47 25.23 14.42
N CYS A 222 -37.43 25.00 15.73
CA CYS A 222 -37.48 26.07 16.73
C CYS A 222 -36.54 25.84 17.92
N ASN A 223 -36.05 26.95 18.47
CA ASN A 223 -35.15 26.94 19.63
C ASN A 223 -35.35 28.17 20.53
N CYS A 224 -34.75 28.13 21.72
CA CYS A 224 -34.81 29.21 22.71
C CYS A 224 -36.23 29.71 23.08
N LEU A 225 -37.16 28.76 23.18
CA LEU A 225 -38.55 28.98 23.60
C LEU A 225 -38.91 27.99 24.72
N SER A 226 -40.03 28.22 25.40
CA SER A 226 -40.52 27.30 26.43
C SER A 226 -40.89 25.94 25.81
N PRO A 227 -40.45 24.79 26.39
CA PRO A 227 -40.74 23.45 25.88
C PRO A 227 -42.24 23.17 25.68
N LYS A 228 -43.11 23.85 26.45
CA LYS A 228 -44.58 23.70 26.38
C LYS A 228 -45.18 24.14 25.03
N TYR A 229 -44.48 24.96 24.25
CA TYR A 229 -44.95 25.44 22.95
C TYR A 229 -44.49 24.55 21.79
N VAL A 230 -43.39 23.81 21.96
CA VAL A 230 -42.72 23.07 20.89
C VAL A 230 -43.66 22.10 20.18
N THR A 231 -44.35 21.23 20.93
CA THR A 231 -45.28 20.24 20.37
C THR A 231 -46.31 20.89 19.45
N SER A 232 -46.98 21.95 19.91
CA SER A 232 -48.04 22.62 19.16
C SER A 232 -47.52 23.30 17.88
N LEU A 233 -46.31 23.86 17.92
CA LEU A 233 -45.67 24.50 16.76
C LEU A 233 -45.36 23.49 15.66
N ILE A 234 -44.77 22.35 16.02
CA ILE A 234 -44.34 21.34 15.04
C ILE A 234 -45.45 20.38 14.60
N LYS A 235 -46.52 20.30 15.39
CA LYS A 235 -47.69 19.48 15.08
C LYS A 235 -48.27 19.89 13.72
N ASP A 236 -48.54 18.90 12.87
CA ASP A 236 -49.09 19.08 11.52
C ASP A 236 -48.17 19.78 10.49
N VAL A 237 -46.93 20.17 10.83
CA VAL A 237 -45.97 20.74 9.83
C VAL A 237 -45.80 19.82 8.63
N ASN A 238 -45.65 18.51 8.88
CA ASN A 238 -45.46 17.48 7.87
C ASN A 238 -46.76 16.92 7.27
N LYS A 239 -47.92 17.41 7.69
CA LYS A 239 -49.21 16.89 7.23
C LYS A 239 -49.46 17.28 5.77
N GLY A 240 -49.68 16.27 4.92
CA GLY A 240 -50.04 16.46 3.51
C GLY A 240 -48.89 16.87 2.59
N LEU A 241 -47.64 16.82 3.06
CA LEU A 241 -46.46 17.08 2.22
C LEU A 241 -46.00 15.81 1.49
N PRO A 242 -45.52 15.92 0.23
CA PRO A 242 -45.00 14.78 -0.53
C PRO A 242 -43.69 14.22 0.05
N GLU A 243 -42.92 15.08 0.70
CA GLU A 243 -41.65 14.77 1.35
C GLU A 243 -41.71 15.31 2.78
N LYS A 244 -41.25 14.51 3.76
CA LYS A 244 -41.19 14.96 5.16
C LYS A 244 -40.02 15.93 5.34
N ILE A 245 -40.31 17.08 5.95
CA ILE A 245 -39.34 18.05 6.45
C ILE A 245 -38.70 17.47 7.72
N PRO A 246 -37.37 17.25 7.77
CA PRO A 246 -36.66 16.93 8.99
C PRO A 246 -36.76 18.10 9.98
N LEU A 247 -37.17 17.81 11.22
CA LEU A 247 -37.41 18.82 12.24
C LEU A 247 -36.29 18.85 13.28
N ILE A 248 -36.01 20.05 13.80
CA ILE A 248 -35.02 20.29 14.85
C ILE A 248 -35.64 21.09 16.01
N VAL A 249 -35.44 20.64 17.25
CA VAL A 249 -35.95 21.34 18.44
C VAL A 249 -34.92 21.37 19.56
N TYR A 250 -34.70 22.54 20.14
CA TYR A 250 -33.81 22.69 21.30
C TYR A 250 -34.29 23.86 22.17
N PRO A 251 -35.34 23.64 22.99
CA PRO A 251 -35.97 24.67 23.79
C PRO A 251 -35.11 25.09 25.01
N ASN A 252 -35.51 26.18 25.67
CA ASN A 252 -34.93 26.59 26.95
C ASN A 252 -35.52 25.78 28.12
N SER A 253 -35.14 26.09 29.37
CA SER A 253 -35.63 25.38 30.58
C SER A 253 -37.13 25.54 30.88
N GLY A 254 -37.84 26.42 30.17
CA GLY A 254 -39.24 26.75 30.39
C GLY A 254 -39.50 27.95 31.31
N GLU A 255 -38.44 28.54 31.87
CA GLU A 255 -38.48 29.84 32.57
C GLU A 255 -38.72 30.98 31.56
N VAL A 256 -39.26 32.12 32.03
CA VAL A 256 -39.57 33.27 31.18
C VAL A 256 -38.48 34.32 31.33
N TYR A 257 -37.82 34.65 30.20
CA TYR A 257 -36.88 35.77 30.12
C TYR A 257 -37.62 37.10 30.03
N SER A 258 -37.20 38.08 30.83
CA SER A 258 -37.71 39.45 30.83
C SER A 258 -36.53 40.43 30.83
N PRO A 259 -36.19 41.03 29.67
CA PRO A 259 -35.03 41.94 29.55
C PRO A 259 -35.11 43.15 30.50
N GLU A 260 -36.33 43.55 30.88
CA GLU A 260 -36.63 44.78 31.60
C GLU A 260 -36.59 44.65 33.14
N LYS A 261 -36.40 43.45 33.70
CA LYS A 261 -36.71 43.16 35.13
C LYS A 261 -35.52 43.10 36.11
N GLY A 262 -34.30 43.44 35.73
CA GLY A 262 -33.20 43.57 36.71
C GLY A 262 -31.78 43.50 36.14
N PHE A 263 -30.78 43.62 37.04
CA PHE A 263 -29.35 43.63 36.71
C PHE A 263 -28.65 42.27 36.89
N ASP A 264 -29.29 41.28 37.55
CA ASP A 264 -28.73 39.96 37.80
C ASP A 264 -29.51 38.82 37.10
N GLU A 265 -28.85 37.67 36.93
CA GLU A 265 -29.36 36.52 36.17
C GLU A 265 -30.63 35.89 36.80
N GLU A 266 -30.79 35.98 38.13
CA GLU A 266 -31.96 35.48 38.87
C GLU A 266 -33.19 36.38 38.70
N SER A 267 -33.02 37.69 38.51
CA SER A 267 -34.13 38.63 38.33
C SER A 267 -34.65 38.70 36.87
N LYS A 268 -33.81 38.39 35.88
CA LYS A 268 -34.20 38.38 34.45
C LYS A 268 -34.98 37.14 34.02
N TRP A 269 -34.87 36.04 34.76
CA TRP A 269 -35.61 34.81 34.49
C TRP A 269 -36.60 34.54 35.61
N THR A 270 -37.89 34.46 35.28
CA THR A 270 -38.95 34.18 36.27
C THR A 270 -39.71 32.91 35.92
N GLY A 271 -40.04 32.09 36.92
CA GLY A 271 -40.78 30.84 36.74
C GLY A 271 -40.13 29.64 37.44
N THR A 272 -40.65 28.45 37.17
CA THR A 272 -40.11 27.18 37.69
C THR A 272 -39.52 26.39 36.52
N LYS A 273 -38.31 25.84 36.66
CA LYS A 273 -37.74 24.90 35.68
C LYS A 273 -38.74 23.78 35.41
N ASN A 274 -39.27 23.73 34.19
CA ASN A 274 -40.31 22.78 33.80
C ASN A 274 -39.68 21.46 33.31
N LEU A 275 -38.79 20.88 34.12
CA LEU A 275 -38.12 19.60 33.81
C LEU A 275 -39.03 18.38 34.05
N LEU A 276 -40.17 18.56 34.71
CA LEU A 276 -41.06 17.49 35.20
C LEU A 276 -41.77 16.66 34.12
N ASN A 277 -41.56 16.91 32.82
CA ASN A 277 -42.17 16.12 31.73
C ASN A 277 -41.26 15.97 30.49
N MET A 278 -39.94 16.15 30.61
CA MET A 278 -39.03 16.06 29.46
C MET A 278 -39.12 14.70 28.75
N ASP A 279 -39.25 13.59 29.49
CA ASP A 279 -39.46 12.26 28.93
C ASP A 279 -40.67 12.22 27.98
N LYS A 280 -41.81 12.79 28.40
CA LYS A 280 -43.03 12.82 27.60
C LYS A 280 -42.85 13.68 26.36
N LEU A 281 -42.29 14.88 26.52
CA LEU A 281 -42.12 15.85 25.44
C LEU A 281 -41.13 15.35 24.38
N VAL A 282 -39.97 14.83 24.78
CA VAL A 282 -38.97 14.28 23.85
C VAL A 282 -39.57 13.11 23.06
N ASN A 283 -40.32 12.21 23.69
CA ASN A 283 -41.00 11.13 22.98
C ASN A 283 -42.04 11.66 21.97
N GLU A 284 -42.85 12.64 22.37
CA GLU A 284 -43.84 13.27 21.49
C GLU A 284 -43.18 13.97 20.28
N TRP A 285 -42.06 14.65 20.50
CA TRP A 285 -41.29 15.29 19.41
C TRP A 285 -40.72 14.26 18.43
N ILE A 286 -40.19 13.15 18.93
CA ILE A 286 -39.72 12.04 18.08
C ILE A 286 -40.88 11.48 17.25
N ASP A 287 -42.05 11.27 17.84
CA ASP A 287 -43.24 10.77 17.15
C ASP A 287 -43.74 11.75 16.07
N LEU A 288 -43.52 13.06 16.28
CA LEU A 288 -43.83 14.13 15.31
C LEU A 288 -42.74 14.30 14.23
N GLY A 289 -41.67 13.51 14.27
CA GLY A 289 -40.63 13.46 13.23
C GLY A 289 -39.44 14.37 13.47
N VAL A 290 -39.16 14.75 14.73
CA VAL A 290 -37.94 15.47 15.09
C VAL A 290 -36.73 14.55 15.01
N GLU A 291 -35.72 14.98 14.25
CA GLU A 291 -34.47 14.24 14.04
C GLU A 291 -33.29 14.83 14.82
N TYR A 292 -33.42 16.07 15.30
CA TYR A 292 -32.38 16.81 16.01
C TYR A 292 -32.96 17.38 17.31
N ILE A 293 -32.46 16.94 18.47
CA ILE A 293 -32.97 17.33 19.79
C ILE A 293 -31.83 17.83 20.67
N GLY A 294 -31.97 19.02 21.26
CA GLY A 294 -30.99 19.57 22.20
C GLY A 294 -31.64 20.41 23.29
N GLY A 295 -30.83 21.29 23.89
CA GLY A 295 -31.29 22.33 24.80
C GLY A 295 -30.71 23.70 24.46
N CYS A 296 -31.32 24.75 24.98
CA CYS A 296 -30.84 26.13 24.83
C CYS A 296 -30.66 26.77 26.22
N CYS A 297 -31.03 28.05 26.40
CA CYS A 297 -30.85 28.78 27.64
C CYS A 297 -31.30 27.98 28.88
N ARG A 298 -30.46 27.97 29.91
CA ARG A 298 -30.70 27.31 31.21
C ARG A 298 -30.77 25.78 31.16
N THR A 299 -30.34 25.18 30.05
CA THR A 299 -30.06 23.73 29.93
C THR A 299 -28.55 23.52 29.93
N ASP A 300 -28.09 22.56 30.73
CA ASP A 300 -26.67 22.30 30.96
C ASP A 300 -26.31 20.85 30.57
N ALA A 301 -25.06 20.43 30.80
CA ALA A 301 -24.60 19.09 30.46
C ALA A 301 -25.47 17.97 31.10
N ASP A 302 -26.00 18.17 32.31
CA ASP A 302 -26.88 17.20 32.96
C ASP A 302 -28.24 17.11 32.26
N SER A 303 -28.74 18.24 31.76
CA SER A 303 -29.95 18.29 30.93
C SER A 303 -29.77 17.51 29.62
N VAL A 304 -28.63 17.67 28.94
CA VAL A 304 -28.28 16.92 27.72
C VAL A 304 -28.16 15.43 28.02
N ARG A 305 -27.52 15.04 29.12
CA ARG A 305 -27.41 13.65 29.57
C ARG A 305 -28.79 13.03 29.81
N ASN A 306 -29.73 13.79 30.38
CA ASN A 306 -31.10 13.35 30.55
C ASN A 306 -31.81 13.13 29.20
N ILE A 307 -31.70 14.09 28.27
CA ILE A 307 -32.25 13.94 26.90
C ILE A 307 -31.68 12.69 26.23
N ARG A 308 -30.36 12.48 26.28
CA ARG A 308 -29.70 11.28 25.74
C ARG A 308 -30.27 10.00 26.35
N SER A 309 -30.43 9.97 27.68
CA SER A 309 -31.02 8.84 28.40
C SER A 309 -32.45 8.52 27.93
N ILE A 310 -33.28 9.55 27.74
CA ILE A 310 -34.67 9.38 27.25
C ILE A 310 -34.67 8.79 25.84
N VAL A 311 -33.85 9.34 24.94
CA VAL A 311 -33.76 8.86 23.55
C VAL A 311 -33.24 7.42 23.51
N LEU A 312 -32.24 7.08 24.33
CA LEU A 312 -31.76 5.69 24.45
C LEU A 312 -32.85 4.76 24.97
N LYS A 313 -33.56 5.12 26.06
CA LYS A 313 -34.70 4.35 26.60
C LYS A 313 -35.83 4.16 25.57
N ARG A 314 -36.08 5.16 24.73
CA ARG A 314 -37.07 5.08 23.64
C ARG A 314 -36.63 4.14 22.53
N MET A 315 -35.33 4.10 22.23
CA MET A 315 -34.76 3.15 21.28
C MET A 315 -34.64 1.73 21.84
N GLU A 316 -34.54 1.60 23.17
CA GLU A 316 -34.65 0.32 23.88
C GLU A 316 -36.10 -0.18 23.99
N LYS A 317 -37.10 0.70 23.84
CA LYS A 317 -38.50 0.29 23.68
C LYS A 317 -38.70 -0.27 22.26
N PRO A 318 -39.11 -1.54 22.12
CA PRO A 318 -39.37 -2.14 20.82
C PRO A 318 -40.42 -1.32 20.06
N VAL A 319 -40.15 -1.09 18.77
CA VAL A 319 -41.21 -0.81 17.79
C VAL A 319 -42.21 -1.97 17.90
N ASP A 320 -43.49 -1.64 18.09
CA ASP A 320 -44.58 -2.62 18.14
C ASP A 320 -44.56 -3.45 16.86
N GLY A 321 -43.97 -4.64 16.96
CA GLY A 321 -43.71 -5.57 15.88
C GLY A 321 -43.73 -6.98 16.45
N ASP A 322 -44.91 -7.57 16.45
CA ASP A 322 -45.21 -9.01 16.52
C ASP A 322 -44.14 -9.86 17.25
N TYR A 323 -44.19 -9.86 18.59
CA TYR A 323 -43.26 -10.48 19.56
C TYR A 323 -42.98 -11.99 19.41
N ASN A 324 -43.48 -12.64 18.37
CA ASN A 324 -43.40 -14.09 18.27
C ASN A 324 -42.07 -14.57 17.66
N VAL A 325 -41.59 -13.91 16.60
CA VAL A 325 -40.37 -14.32 15.87
C VAL A 325 -39.13 -13.68 16.50
N LEU A 326 -38.07 -14.48 16.67
CA LEU A 326 -36.75 -13.96 17.07
C LEU A 326 -36.26 -13.01 15.99
N SER A 327 -35.74 -11.83 16.32
CA SER A 327 -35.16 -10.90 15.35
C SER A 327 -33.87 -10.30 15.86
N ILE A 328 -32.93 -10.09 14.93
CA ILE A 328 -31.64 -9.45 15.22
C ILE A 328 -31.85 -7.93 15.28
N GLN A 329 -31.34 -7.30 16.33
CA GLN A 329 -31.33 -5.84 16.52
C GLN A 329 -30.00 -5.22 16.09
N SER A 330 -28.88 -5.89 16.40
CA SER A 330 -27.54 -5.44 16.01
C SER A 330 -26.56 -6.61 15.95
N ILE A 331 -25.48 -6.41 15.19
CA ILE A 331 -24.37 -7.35 15.05
C ILE A 331 -23.08 -6.61 15.41
N ASN A 332 -22.33 -7.16 16.37
CA ASN A 332 -20.96 -6.76 16.64
C ASN A 332 -20.01 -7.82 16.08
N PRO A 333 -19.26 -7.54 15.01
CA PRO A 333 -18.34 -8.47 14.36
C PRO A 333 -17.00 -8.70 15.10
N ARG A 334 -16.80 -8.14 16.31
CA ARG A 334 -15.57 -8.26 17.13
C ARG A 334 -14.28 -8.00 16.33
N ILE A 335 -14.25 -6.90 15.55
CA ILE A 335 -13.21 -6.60 14.57
C ILE A 335 -11.79 -6.72 15.13
N ALA A 336 -11.47 -6.05 16.24
CA ALA A 336 -10.10 -5.99 16.76
C ALA A 336 -9.56 -7.37 17.17
N GLU A 337 -10.38 -8.17 17.85
CA GLU A 337 -10.02 -9.52 18.32
C GLU A 337 -9.87 -10.47 17.14
N ASN A 338 -10.88 -10.54 16.26
CA ASN A 338 -10.82 -11.38 15.08
C ASN A 338 -9.65 -10.96 14.18
N ALA A 339 -9.38 -9.67 14.00
CA ALA A 339 -8.27 -9.23 13.16
C ALA A 339 -6.90 -9.62 13.76
N THR A 340 -6.76 -9.54 15.09
CA THR A 340 -5.55 -10.03 15.78
C THR A 340 -5.40 -11.54 15.58
N ASP A 341 -6.48 -12.30 15.81
CA ASP A 341 -6.49 -13.76 15.65
C ASP A 341 -6.31 -14.21 14.21
N HIS A 342 -6.65 -13.41 13.22
CA HIS A 342 -6.43 -13.71 11.81
C HIS A 342 -5.16 -13.07 11.24
N ARG A 343 -4.38 -12.36 12.06
CA ARG A 343 -3.15 -11.65 11.64
C ARG A 343 -3.43 -10.69 10.47
N THR A 344 -4.47 -9.88 10.66
CA THR A 344 -5.00 -8.88 9.71
C THR A 344 -5.22 -7.51 10.39
N ASP A 345 -4.87 -7.38 11.66
CA ASP A 345 -4.97 -6.16 12.48
C ASP A 345 -4.22 -4.95 11.89
N ARG A 346 -3.17 -5.21 11.10
CA ARG A 346 -2.36 -4.15 10.47
C ARG A 346 -3.02 -3.50 9.26
N PHE A 347 -4.01 -4.13 8.63
CA PHE A 347 -4.66 -3.53 7.46
C PHE A 347 -5.36 -2.24 7.87
N GLU A 348 -5.11 -1.16 7.13
CA GLU A 348 -5.74 0.13 7.39
C GLU A 348 -7.28 0.03 7.44
N LEU A 349 -7.88 -0.84 6.62
CA LEU A 349 -9.31 -1.18 6.65
C LEU A 349 -9.85 -1.57 8.04
N VAL A 350 -9.04 -2.26 8.85
CA VAL A 350 -9.39 -2.71 10.21
C VAL A 350 -9.26 -1.55 11.20
N THR A 351 -8.26 -0.69 11.01
CA THR A 351 -7.91 0.40 11.92
C THR A 351 -8.57 1.75 11.58
N ARG A 352 -9.44 1.80 10.56
CA ARG A 352 -10.16 3.02 10.16
C ARG A 352 -11.01 3.57 11.31
N GLU A 353 -10.91 4.87 11.55
CA GLU A 353 -11.75 5.58 12.53
C GLU A 353 -13.24 5.57 12.13
N THR A 354 -13.51 5.54 10.82
CA THR A 354 -14.86 5.52 10.26
C THR A 354 -15.08 4.24 9.45
N ASP A 355 -16.13 3.48 9.81
CA ASP A 355 -16.54 2.24 9.13
C ASP A 355 -15.40 1.19 9.00
N PRO A 356 -14.82 0.75 10.15
CA PRO A 356 -13.83 -0.31 10.14
C PRO A 356 -14.42 -1.60 9.56
N LYS A 357 -13.63 -2.29 8.75
CA LYS A 357 -14.03 -3.53 8.08
C LYS A 357 -13.42 -4.73 8.78
N LEU A 358 -14.19 -5.80 8.89
CA LEU A 358 -13.68 -7.09 9.35
C LEU A 358 -12.86 -7.70 8.21
N VAL A 359 -11.58 -7.96 8.45
CA VAL A 359 -10.69 -8.68 7.52
C VAL A 359 -10.27 -9.97 8.21
N VAL A 360 -10.60 -11.11 7.62
CA VAL A 360 -10.31 -12.45 8.14
C VAL A 360 -9.67 -13.32 7.05
N ARG A 361 -9.17 -14.49 7.43
CA ARG A 361 -8.57 -15.47 6.53
C ARG A 361 -9.43 -16.72 6.48
N ARG A 362 -9.58 -17.30 5.29
CA ARG A 362 -10.43 -18.48 5.06
C ARG A 362 -9.97 -19.71 5.87
N GLY A 363 -10.87 -20.66 6.11
CA GLY A 363 -10.53 -21.89 6.84
C GLY A 363 -10.27 -21.71 8.33
N GLN A 364 -10.43 -20.51 8.88
CA GLN A 364 -10.30 -20.21 10.31
C GLN A 364 -11.58 -19.56 10.83
N GLY A 365 -11.95 -19.90 12.06
CA GLY A 365 -13.16 -19.40 12.71
C GLY A 365 -13.01 -17.98 13.27
N PHE A 366 -14.04 -17.15 13.13
CA PHE A 366 -14.14 -15.81 13.71
C PHE A 366 -15.46 -15.62 14.47
N TYR A 367 -15.44 -14.80 15.52
CA TYR A 367 -16.58 -14.62 16.40
C TYR A 367 -17.44 -13.42 16.03
N ILE A 368 -18.76 -13.58 16.08
CA ILE A 368 -19.71 -12.46 16.02
C ILE A 368 -20.67 -12.49 17.20
N ASN A 369 -21.09 -11.32 17.66
CA ASN A 369 -22.09 -11.17 18.71
C ASN A 369 -23.37 -10.59 18.11
N LEU A 370 -24.46 -11.35 18.22
CA LEU A 370 -25.81 -10.94 17.81
C LEU A 370 -26.57 -10.43 19.03
N THR A 371 -27.14 -9.24 18.94
CA THR A 371 -28.13 -8.75 19.92
C THR A 371 -29.52 -8.96 19.34
N MET A 372 -30.40 -9.61 20.09
CA MET A 372 -31.73 -10.05 19.64
C MET A 372 -32.85 -9.32 20.40
N ASN A 373 -34.06 -9.29 19.83
CA ASN A 373 -35.24 -8.72 20.48
C ASN A 373 -35.67 -9.49 21.75
N ARG A 374 -35.39 -10.79 21.82
CA ARG A 374 -35.65 -11.68 22.96
C ARG A 374 -34.56 -12.76 23.07
N CYS A 375 -34.62 -13.56 24.14
CA CYS A 375 -33.72 -14.70 24.29
C CYS A 375 -33.94 -15.74 23.19
N TYR A 376 -32.87 -16.34 22.70
CA TYR A 376 -32.89 -17.45 21.77
C TYR A 376 -33.40 -18.72 22.46
N ASP A 377 -34.31 -19.45 21.81
CA ASP A 377 -34.81 -20.75 22.26
C ASP A 377 -34.65 -21.79 21.14
N SER A 378 -33.65 -22.66 21.28
CA SER A 378 -33.31 -23.71 20.32
C SER A 378 -34.46 -24.68 20.00
N ASN A 379 -35.48 -24.78 20.85
CA ASN A 379 -36.63 -25.65 20.60
C ASN A 379 -37.54 -25.10 19.51
N ARG A 380 -37.67 -23.76 19.43
CA ARG A 380 -38.64 -23.09 18.54
C ARG A 380 -38.00 -22.20 17.47
N ASP A 381 -36.76 -21.76 17.68
CA ASP A 381 -36.06 -20.83 16.80
C ASP A 381 -35.08 -21.55 15.88
N ALA A 382 -35.03 -21.12 14.64
CA ALA A 382 -33.99 -21.44 13.66
C ALA A 382 -33.28 -20.15 13.26
N VAL A 383 -31.95 -20.21 13.17
CA VAL A 383 -31.09 -19.11 12.73
C VAL A 383 -30.19 -19.64 11.62
N SER A 384 -30.01 -18.84 10.57
CA SER A 384 -29.06 -19.13 9.49
C SER A 384 -28.41 -17.85 9.00
N PHE A 385 -27.16 -17.98 8.54
CA PHE A 385 -26.35 -16.90 7.99
C PHE A 385 -26.28 -17.07 6.49
N ILE A 386 -26.54 -16.01 5.73
CA ILE A 386 -26.46 -16.02 4.27
C ILE A 386 -25.27 -15.16 3.86
N PHE A 387 -24.20 -15.79 3.42
CA PHE A 387 -23.02 -15.10 2.91
C PHE A 387 -23.12 -14.94 1.40
N THR A 388 -22.99 -13.69 0.92
CA THR A 388 -23.07 -13.34 -0.50
C THR A 388 -21.80 -12.64 -0.93
N PHE A 389 -21.12 -13.17 -1.94
CA PHE A 389 -19.91 -12.56 -2.49
C PHE A 389 -20.23 -11.30 -3.28
N SER A 390 -19.67 -10.15 -2.88
CA SER A 390 -19.99 -8.83 -3.47
C SER A 390 -19.57 -8.70 -4.93
N GLY A 391 -18.55 -9.46 -5.36
CA GLY A 391 -18.05 -9.42 -6.73
C GLY A 391 -18.87 -10.21 -7.76
N ALA A 392 -19.94 -10.88 -7.33
CA ALA A 392 -20.78 -11.70 -8.22
C ALA A 392 -22.05 -10.94 -8.64
N ASP A 393 -22.24 -10.74 -9.95
CA ASP A 393 -23.46 -10.10 -10.49
C ASP A 393 -24.72 -10.94 -10.24
N ARG A 394 -24.56 -12.28 -10.23
CA ARG A 394 -25.62 -13.26 -9.96
C ARG A 394 -25.11 -14.33 -8.98
N PRO A 395 -25.09 -14.04 -7.66
CA PRO A 395 -24.63 -14.97 -6.65
C PRO A 395 -25.39 -16.29 -6.71
N ASN A 396 -24.69 -17.42 -6.61
CA ASN A 396 -25.27 -18.75 -6.69
C ASN A 396 -24.40 -19.80 -5.98
N HIS A 397 -25.00 -20.96 -5.69
CA HIS A 397 -24.32 -22.06 -4.99
C HIS A 397 -23.23 -22.74 -5.84
N GLY A 398 -23.46 -22.89 -7.16
CA GLY A 398 -22.53 -23.59 -8.05
C GLY A 398 -21.16 -22.92 -8.14
N GLN A 399 -21.12 -21.59 -8.07
CA GLN A 399 -19.88 -20.79 -8.03
C GLN A 399 -19.38 -20.53 -6.61
N LYS A 400 -20.03 -21.08 -5.58
CA LYS A 400 -19.74 -20.82 -4.17
C LYS A 400 -19.82 -19.33 -3.79
N SER A 401 -20.59 -18.53 -4.53
CA SER A 401 -20.76 -17.08 -4.30
C SER A 401 -21.99 -16.74 -3.44
N LEU A 402 -22.82 -17.73 -3.14
CA LEU A 402 -23.94 -17.65 -2.19
C LEU A 402 -23.89 -18.88 -1.27
N VAL A 403 -23.67 -18.64 0.04
CA VAL A 403 -23.42 -19.70 1.03
C VAL A 403 -24.38 -19.53 2.23
N PRO A 404 -25.46 -20.31 2.29
CA PRO A 404 -26.32 -20.39 3.46
C PRO A 404 -25.71 -21.33 4.51
N VAL A 405 -25.61 -20.86 5.76
CA VAL A 405 -24.96 -21.56 6.86
C VAL A 405 -25.93 -21.62 8.05
N PRO A 406 -26.54 -22.77 8.37
CA PRO A 406 -27.41 -22.88 9.54
C PRO A 406 -26.60 -22.78 10.84
N LEU A 407 -27.20 -22.19 11.87
CA LEU A 407 -26.64 -22.21 13.23
C LEU A 407 -26.76 -23.62 13.82
N LEU A 408 -25.63 -24.15 14.28
CA LEU A 408 -25.52 -25.44 14.94
C LEU A 408 -25.21 -25.28 16.44
N PRO A 409 -25.63 -26.22 17.29
CA PRO A 409 -25.09 -26.40 18.62
C PRO A 409 -23.57 -26.57 18.61
N LYS A 410 -22.92 -26.14 19.70
CA LYS A 410 -21.47 -26.27 19.87
C LYS A 410 -21.01 -27.72 19.69
N GLY A 411 -20.04 -27.94 18.80
CA GLY A 411 -19.47 -29.26 18.53
C GLY A 411 -20.29 -30.17 17.63
N GLU A 412 -21.41 -29.70 17.06
CA GLU A 412 -22.18 -30.44 16.04
C GLU A 412 -21.67 -30.12 14.63
N PHE A 413 -21.60 -31.13 13.76
CA PHE A 413 -21.04 -31.02 12.42
C PHE A 413 -22.14 -31.07 11.34
N SER A 414 -22.21 -30.07 10.45
CA SER A 414 -23.23 -30.00 9.39
C SER A 414 -22.91 -30.83 8.15
N GLY A 415 -21.70 -31.39 8.02
CA GLY A 415 -21.22 -31.98 6.76
C GLY A 415 -20.83 -30.95 5.69
N SER A 416 -21.05 -29.65 5.94
CA SER A 416 -20.63 -28.53 5.08
C SER A 416 -19.25 -28.04 5.49
N SER A 417 -18.47 -27.50 4.54
CA SER A 417 -17.18 -26.87 4.83
C SER A 417 -17.30 -25.48 5.48
N TRP A 418 -18.48 -24.87 5.44
CA TRP A 418 -18.82 -23.70 6.26
C TRP A 418 -19.64 -24.13 7.47
N SER A 419 -19.32 -23.57 8.65
CA SER A 419 -20.07 -23.78 9.89
C SER A 419 -20.35 -22.46 10.62
N ALA A 420 -21.46 -22.45 11.36
CA ALA A 420 -21.80 -21.41 12.32
C ALA A 420 -22.23 -22.11 13.61
N GLU A 421 -21.43 -21.97 14.66
CA GLU A 421 -21.62 -22.70 15.92
C GLU A 421 -22.02 -21.74 17.04
N LEU A 422 -23.01 -22.15 17.82
CA LEU A 422 -23.44 -21.42 19.01
C LEU A 422 -22.39 -21.56 20.11
N GLU A 423 -21.56 -20.52 20.30
CA GLU A 423 -20.51 -20.52 21.32
C GLU A 423 -21.07 -20.24 22.71
N SER A 424 -21.91 -19.21 22.82
CA SER A 424 -22.63 -18.89 24.05
C SER A 424 -23.88 -18.08 23.77
N CYS A 425 -24.87 -18.17 24.66
CA CYS A 425 -26.04 -17.30 24.62
C CYS A 425 -26.37 -16.86 26.05
N TYR A 426 -26.25 -15.56 26.30
CA TYR A 426 -26.59 -14.96 27.58
C TYR A 426 -27.68 -13.90 27.36
N GLN A 427 -28.85 -14.14 27.92
CA GLN A 427 -30.03 -13.29 27.72
C GLN A 427 -30.33 -13.06 26.23
N ARG A 428 -30.23 -11.81 25.78
CA ARG A 428 -30.49 -11.35 24.41
C ARG A 428 -29.24 -11.28 23.53
N THR A 429 -28.09 -11.73 24.04
CA THR A 429 -26.83 -11.71 23.29
C THR A 429 -26.37 -13.12 23.00
N MET A 430 -26.16 -13.42 21.72
CA MET A 430 -25.67 -14.70 21.22
C MET A 430 -24.30 -14.50 20.59
N THR A 431 -23.30 -15.24 21.05
CA THR A 431 -21.99 -15.33 20.41
C THR A 431 -21.96 -16.55 19.51
N VAL A 432 -21.58 -16.33 18.25
CA VAL A 432 -21.50 -17.35 17.21
C VAL A 432 -20.08 -17.41 16.68
N LEU A 433 -19.53 -18.61 16.57
CA LEU A 433 -18.27 -18.88 15.88
C LEU A 433 -18.58 -19.26 14.43
N ILE A 434 -18.12 -18.46 13.48
CA ILE A 434 -18.30 -18.73 12.05
C ILE A 434 -16.97 -19.20 11.47
N THR A 435 -16.96 -20.40 10.91
CA THR A 435 -15.79 -20.96 10.21
C THR A 435 -16.10 -21.08 8.73
N THR A 436 -15.24 -20.48 7.92
CA THR A 436 -15.38 -20.52 6.45
C THR A 436 -14.63 -21.70 5.88
N SER A 437 -15.01 -22.16 4.69
CA SER A 437 -14.27 -23.21 3.99
C SER A 437 -12.82 -22.78 3.68
N PRO A 438 -11.81 -23.67 3.79
CA PRO A 438 -10.43 -23.36 3.40
C PRO A 438 -10.26 -23.08 1.89
N ASP A 439 -11.26 -23.40 1.06
CA ASP A 439 -11.31 -23.08 -0.37
C ASP A 439 -12.24 -21.89 -0.71
N CYS A 440 -12.70 -21.14 0.31
CA CYS A 440 -13.55 -19.97 0.15
C CYS A 440 -12.97 -18.95 -0.86
N LEU A 441 -13.85 -18.30 -1.62
CA LEU A 441 -13.48 -17.20 -2.51
C LEU A 441 -12.85 -16.05 -1.72
N VAL A 442 -11.77 -15.50 -2.26
CA VAL A 442 -11.07 -14.34 -1.67
C VAL A 442 -11.68 -13.04 -2.19
N GLY A 443 -12.02 -12.14 -1.26
CA GLY A 443 -12.61 -10.84 -1.58
C GLY A 443 -13.64 -10.36 -0.57
N GLU A 444 -14.51 -9.47 -1.02
CA GLU A 444 -15.53 -8.83 -0.20
C GLU A 444 -16.83 -9.65 -0.16
N TRP A 445 -17.36 -9.84 1.03
CA TRP A 445 -18.58 -10.58 1.33
C TRP A 445 -19.58 -9.75 2.12
N LYS A 446 -20.86 -9.96 1.83
CA LYS A 446 -22.01 -9.49 2.61
C LYS A 446 -22.56 -10.64 3.43
N MET A 447 -23.21 -10.31 4.54
CA MET A 447 -23.83 -11.28 5.44
C MET A 447 -25.24 -10.84 5.80
N ASP A 448 -26.21 -11.71 5.61
CA ASP A 448 -27.56 -11.56 6.14
C ASP A 448 -27.81 -12.62 7.21
N VAL A 449 -28.64 -12.31 8.21
CA VAL A 449 -29.01 -13.25 9.27
C VAL A 449 -30.51 -13.50 9.20
N ASP A 450 -30.87 -14.71 8.81
CA ASP A 450 -32.24 -15.18 8.73
C ASP A 450 -32.64 -15.85 10.03
N THR A 451 -33.79 -15.46 10.54
CA THR A 451 -34.39 -15.97 11.78
C THR A 451 -35.80 -16.44 11.49
N ARG A 452 -36.17 -17.61 12.01
CA ARG A 452 -37.46 -18.23 11.71
C ARG A 452 -37.98 -19.00 12.91
N LEU A 453 -39.29 -18.94 13.15
CA LEU A 453 -39.98 -19.94 13.98
C LEU A 453 -40.09 -21.25 13.21
N LYS A 454 -39.72 -22.40 13.80
CA LYS A 454 -39.74 -23.71 13.12
C LYS A 454 -41.07 -24.03 12.41
N ASN A 455 -42.19 -23.47 12.88
CA ASN A 455 -43.53 -23.61 12.31
C ASN A 455 -44.17 -22.27 11.86
N GLY A 456 -43.40 -21.27 11.41
CA GLY A 456 -43.97 -19.95 11.15
C GLY A 456 -43.14 -18.96 10.33
N LYS A 457 -43.40 -17.68 10.58
CA LYS A 457 -42.88 -16.51 9.85
C LYS A 457 -41.36 -16.39 10.01
N ALA A 458 -40.68 -15.96 8.93
CA ALA A 458 -39.25 -15.68 8.89
C ALA A 458 -38.98 -14.17 8.81
N VAL A 459 -37.85 -13.74 9.38
CA VAL A 459 -37.36 -12.36 9.39
C VAL A 459 -35.87 -12.37 9.08
N SER A 460 -35.44 -11.48 8.19
CA SER A 460 -34.03 -11.32 7.80
C SER A 460 -33.48 -10.00 8.32
N TYR A 461 -32.24 -10.02 8.80
CA TYR A 461 -31.47 -8.85 9.16
C TYR A 461 -30.28 -8.69 8.23
N ASN A 462 -30.17 -7.54 7.57
CA ASN A 462 -29.08 -7.28 6.64
C ASN A 462 -27.93 -6.60 7.38
N TYR A 463 -26.75 -7.21 7.41
CA TYR A 463 -25.56 -6.57 7.96
C TYR A 463 -25.07 -5.48 7.01
N VAL A 464 -24.96 -4.25 7.51
CA VAL A 464 -24.74 -3.05 6.68
C VAL A 464 -23.28 -2.91 6.19
N SER A 465 -22.33 -3.54 6.88
CA SER A 465 -20.91 -3.49 6.52
C SER A 465 -20.49 -4.77 5.78
N SER A 466 -19.23 -4.80 5.33
CA SER A 466 -18.68 -5.90 4.54
C SER A 466 -17.60 -6.65 5.31
N ILE A 467 -17.41 -7.92 4.96
CA ILE A 467 -16.39 -8.81 5.51
C ILE A 467 -15.42 -9.14 4.38
N PHE A 468 -14.12 -8.93 4.60
CA PHE A 468 -13.08 -9.31 3.66
C PHE A 468 -12.49 -10.65 4.07
N ILE A 469 -12.46 -11.61 3.15
CA ILE A 469 -11.90 -12.95 3.37
C ILE A 469 -10.68 -13.11 2.47
N LEU A 470 -9.54 -13.45 3.06
CA LEU A 470 -8.24 -13.62 2.40
C LEU A 470 -7.77 -15.07 2.39
N PHE A 471 -6.72 -15.36 1.62
CA PHE A 471 -5.99 -16.61 1.71
C PHE A 471 -5.37 -16.80 3.11
N ASN A 472 -5.21 -18.06 3.54
CA ASN A 472 -4.75 -18.40 4.88
C ASN A 472 -3.49 -19.28 4.92
N PRO A 473 -2.29 -18.67 4.95
CA PRO A 473 -1.02 -19.38 5.13
C PRO A 473 -0.86 -20.14 6.45
N TRP A 474 -1.73 -19.89 7.45
CA TRP A 474 -1.72 -20.56 8.75
C TRP A 474 -2.67 -21.76 8.82
N CYS A 475 -3.59 -21.91 7.86
CA CYS A 475 -4.54 -23.03 7.80
C CYS A 475 -3.94 -24.19 6.98
N ILE A 476 -3.77 -25.36 7.59
CA ILE A 476 -3.13 -26.54 6.96
C ILE A 476 -3.88 -27.04 5.71
N ASP A 477 -5.19 -26.84 5.68
CA ASP A 477 -6.05 -27.24 4.58
C ASP A 477 -6.07 -26.22 3.44
N ASP A 478 -5.56 -25.01 3.65
CA ASP A 478 -5.44 -24.01 2.59
C ASP A 478 -4.34 -24.41 1.59
N ALA A 479 -4.60 -24.17 0.30
CA ALA A 479 -3.63 -24.35 -0.76
C ALA A 479 -2.38 -23.47 -0.62
N VAL A 480 -2.42 -22.39 0.16
CA VAL A 480 -1.24 -21.53 0.43
C VAL A 480 -0.58 -21.77 1.80
N TYR A 481 -0.94 -22.86 2.48
CA TYR A 481 -0.35 -23.20 3.78
C TYR A 481 1.17 -23.21 3.75
N LEU A 482 1.80 -22.48 4.66
CA LEU A 482 3.25 -22.43 4.83
C LEU A 482 3.59 -22.73 6.27
N GLU A 483 4.25 -23.86 6.52
CA GLU A 483 4.47 -24.40 7.87
C GLU A 483 5.31 -23.47 8.78
N GLY A 484 6.39 -22.89 8.26
CA GLY A 484 7.38 -22.16 9.05
C GLY A 484 6.93 -20.75 9.48
N GLU A 485 6.90 -20.49 10.79
CA GLU A 485 6.46 -19.18 11.33
C GLU A 485 7.36 -18.01 10.91
N ASN A 486 8.68 -18.19 10.93
CA ASN A 486 9.63 -17.17 10.45
C ASN A 486 9.43 -16.88 8.95
N GLN A 487 9.08 -17.90 8.17
CA GLN A 487 8.80 -17.74 6.74
C GLN A 487 7.46 -17.03 6.52
N ARG A 488 6.41 -17.36 7.28
CA ARG A 488 5.13 -16.62 7.24
C ARG A 488 5.33 -15.16 7.63
N THR A 489 6.15 -14.89 8.64
CA THR A 489 6.53 -13.54 9.03
C THR A 489 7.19 -12.81 7.85
N GLU A 490 8.25 -13.38 7.27
CA GLU A 490 8.98 -12.76 6.16
C GLU A 490 8.15 -12.59 4.88
N TYR A 491 7.39 -13.62 4.49
CA TYR A 491 6.75 -13.72 3.18
C TYR A 491 5.29 -13.25 3.14
N ILE A 492 4.70 -12.90 4.28
CA ILE A 492 3.36 -12.31 4.40
C ILE A 492 3.39 -11.01 5.20
N LEU A 493 3.92 -11.04 6.42
CA LEU A 493 3.77 -9.95 7.39
C LEU A 493 4.82 -8.84 7.23
N THR A 494 6.03 -9.14 6.76
CA THR A 494 7.04 -8.12 6.49
C THR A 494 6.60 -7.26 5.31
N ASP A 495 6.68 -5.94 5.45
CA ASP A 495 6.20 -4.96 4.47
C ASP A 495 7.32 -4.19 3.77
N THR A 496 8.56 -4.64 3.97
CA THR A 496 9.79 -4.04 3.44
C THR A 496 10.75 -5.15 3.06
N GLY A 497 11.42 -5.04 1.91
CA GLY A 497 12.32 -6.08 1.40
C GLY A 497 13.57 -5.52 0.73
N LEU A 498 14.37 -6.43 0.20
CA LEU A 498 15.57 -6.15 -0.57
C LEU A 498 15.41 -6.74 -1.98
N ILE A 499 15.85 -5.99 -2.98
CA ILE A 499 15.91 -6.41 -4.37
C ILE A 499 17.34 -6.22 -4.85
N TRP A 500 17.91 -7.24 -5.48
CA TRP A 500 19.27 -7.21 -6.01
C TRP A 500 19.26 -6.72 -7.45
N ARG A 501 20.19 -5.82 -7.76
CA ARG A 501 20.44 -5.24 -9.11
C ARG A 501 21.93 -5.29 -9.42
N GLY A 502 22.35 -4.86 -10.61
CA GLY A 502 23.77 -4.78 -10.98
C GLY A 502 24.22 -6.00 -11.79
N THR A 503 25.39 -6.55 -11.48
CA THR A 503 25.93 -7.75 -12.14
C THR A 503 26.29 -8.80 -11.11
N THR A 504 26.49 -10.05 -11.55
CA THR A 504 26.84 -11.20 -10.69
C THR A 504 27.99 -10.89 -9.73
N ASN A 505 29.03 -10.19 -10.22
CA ASN A 505 30.24 -9.88 -9.44
C ASN A 505 30.10 -8.62 -8.58
N ARG A 506 29.08 -7.78 -8.84
CA ARG A 506 28.82 -6.54 -8.09
C ARG A 506 27.33 -6.42 -7.77
N PRO A 507 26.76 -7.36 -6.99
CA PRO A 507 25.33 -7.35 -6.67
C PRO A 507 25.01 -6.18 -5.73
N ARG A 508 24.04 -5.34 -6.12
CA ARG A 508 23.63 -4.14 -5.40
C ARG A 508 22.25 -4.31 -4.76
N PRO A 509 22.15 -4.45 -3.43
CA PRO A 509 20.85 -4.52 -2.78
C PRO A 509 20.17 -3.15 -2.80
N SER A 510 18.86 -3.15 -3.05
CA SER A 510 18.02 -1.95 -3.06
C SER A 510 16.81 -2.22 -2.18
N VAL A 511 16.54 -1.32 -1.24
CA VAL A 511 15.39 -1.45 -0.34
C VAL A 511 14.11 -1.16 -1.11
N TRP A 512 13.06 -1.95 -0.85
CA TRP A 512 11.74 -1.73 -1.42
C TRP A 512 10.66 -1.81 -0.34
N LYS A 513 9.81 -0.79 -0.23
CA LYS A 513 8.65 -0.80 0.68
C LYS A 513 7.43 -1.42 -0.02
N TYR A 514 7.01 -2.60 0.40
CA TYR A 514 5.83 -3.28 -0.15
C TYR A 514 4.52 -2.61 0.27
N ALA A 515 4.39 -2.23 1.54
CA ALA A 515 3.25 -1.45 2.05
C ALA A 515 1.87 -2.12 1.84
N GLN A 516 1.78 -3.45 1.92
CA GLN A 516 0.55 -4.22 1.65
C GLN A 516 -0.63 -3.91 2.59
N PHE A 517 -0.35 -3.31 3.75
CA PHE A 517 -1.35 -2.99 4.76
C PHE A 517 -1.89 -1.56 4.68
N GLU A 518 -1.29 -0.72 3.83
CA GLU A 518 -1.65 0.69 3.71
C GLU A 518 -3.00 0.88 3.03
N ARG A 519 -3.55 2.09 3.20
CA ARG A 519 -4.82 2.51 2.60
C ARG A 519 -4.87 2.21 1.10
N ASP A 520 -6.03 1.73 0.66
CA ASP A 520 -6.42 1.41 -0.71
C ASP A 520 -5.71 0.18 -1.33
N ILE A 521 -4.71 -0.41 -0.67
CA ILE A 521 -3.88 -1.46 -1.28
C ILE A 521 -4.63 -2.78 -1.41
N LEU A 522 -5.38 -3.20 -0.38
CA LEU A 522 -6.16 -4.43 -0.44
C LEU A 522 -7.30 -4.31 -1.46
N GLU A 523 -8.04 -3.20 -1.46
CA GLU A 523 -9.11 -2.94 -2.42
C GLU A 523 -8.59 -2.89 -3.87
N CYS A 524 -7.43 -2.25 -4.08
CA CYS A 524 -6.76 -2.22 -5.37
C CYS A 524 -6.33 -3.60 -5.83
N SER A 525 -5.78 -4.42 -4.92
CA SER A 525 -5.39 -5.80 -5.20
C SER A 525 -6.57 -6.64 -5.66
N LEU A 526 -7.71 -6.56 -4.97
CA LEU A 526 -8.95 -7.28 -5.32
C LEU A 526 -9.53 -6.80 -6.65
N TYR A 527 -9.45 -5.51 -6.96
CA TYR A 527 -9.88 -4.97 -8.25
C TYR A 527 -8.98 -5.43 -9.40
N LEU A 528 -7.66 -5.44 -9.20
CA LEU A 528 -6.71 -5.89 -10.21
C LEU A 528 -6.98 -7.34 -10.61
N ILE A 529 -7.19 -8.26 -9.66
CA ILE A 529 -7.47 -9.67 -9.99
C ILE A 529 -8.83 -9.87 -10.66
N SER A 530 -9.87 -9.15 -10.21
CA SER A 530 -11.24 -9.41 -10.64
C SER A 530 -11.64 -8.66 -11.92
N LYS A 531 -11.22 -7.40 -12.06
CA LYS A 531 -11.63 -6.53 -13.17
C LYS A 531 -10.58 -6.44 -14.28
N ILE A 532 -9.30 -6.43 -13.92
CA ILE A 532 -8.21 -6.32 -14.91
C ILE A 532 -7.73 -7.71 -15.33
N GLY A 533 -7.37 -8.56 -14.37
CA GLY A 533 -6.99 -9.95 -14.60
C GLY A 533 -8.17 -10.86 -14.97
N LYS A 534 -9.41 -10.34 -14.89
CA LYS A 534 -10.67 -11.00 -15.32
C LYS A 534 -10.83 -12.42 -14.79
N VAL A 535 -10.39 -12.67 -13.55
CA VAL A 535 -10.58 -13.98 -12.92
C VAL A 535 -12.07 -14.20 -12.68
N GLY A 536 -12.63 -15.27 -13.27
CA GLY A 536 -14.02 -15.64 -13.07
C GLY A 536 -14.32 -15.92 -11.60
N VAL A 537 -15.50 -15.53 -11.13
CA VAL A 537 -15.90 -15.56 -9.70
C VAL A 537 -15.61 -16.90 -9.02
N GLY A 538 -15.97 -18.02 -9.64
CA GLY A 538 -15.76 -19.36 -9.08
C GLY A 538 -14.28 -19.76 -8.91
N ASN A 539 -13.36 -19.00 -9.51
CA ASN A 539 -11.92 -19.24 -9.46
C ASN A 539 -11.18 -18.25 -8.53
N LEU A 540 -11.89 -17.31 -7.88
CA LEU A 540 -11.28 -16.34 -6.96
C LEU A 540 -10.76 -16.98 -5.65
N GLY A 541 -11.06 -18.26 -5.41
CA GLY A 541 -10.46 -19.06 -4.34
C GLY A 541 -9.25 -19.88 -4.77
N ASP A 542 -8.86 -19.86 -6.05
CA ASP A 542 -7.76 -20.67 -6.58
C ASP A 542 -6.46 -19.83 -6.70
N PRO A 543 -5.43 -20.10 -5.87
CA PRO A 543 -4.20 -19.32 -5.89
C PRO A 543 -3.43 -19.45 -7.23
N VAL A 544 -3.59 -20.54 -7.98
CA VAL A 544 -2.95 -20.74 -9.29
C VAL A 544 -3.53 -19.75 -10.31
N LYS A 545 -4.86 -19.61 -10.35
CA LYS A 545 -5.55 -18.66 -11.24
C LYS A 545 -5.27 -17.22 -10.84
N ILE A 546 -5.25 -16.95 -9.54
CA ILE A 546 -4.90 -15.62 -9.00
C ILE A 546 -3.46 -15.24 -9.37
N ALA A 547 -2.48 -16.13 -9.16
CA ALA A 547 -1.08 -15.86 -9.48
C ALA A 547 -0.88 -15.56 -10.97
N ARG A 548 -1.50 -16.37 -11.84
CA ARG A 548 -1.48 -16.13 -13.30
C ARG A 548 -2.10 -14.79 -13.66
N ALA A 549 -3.23 -14.43 -13.05
CA ALA A 549 -3.90 -13.16 -13.31
C ALA A 549 -3.12 -11.94 -12.80
N ILE A 550 -2.45 -12.04 -11.64
CA ILE A 550 -1.60 -10.96 -11.11
C ILE A 550 -0.44 -10.70 -12.07
N SER A 551 0.19 -11.74 -12.62
CA SER A 551 1.28 -11.59 -13.58
C SER A 551 0.87 -10.77 -14.82
N ALA A 552 -0.38 -10.88 -15.26
CA ALA A 552 -0.93 -10.06 -16.35
C ALA A 552 -1.37 -8.67 -15.88
N ALA A 553 -2.15 -8.59 -14.80
CA ALA A 553 -2.83 -7.36 -14.37
C ALA A 553 -1.89 -6.27 -13.85
N VAL A 554 -0.63 -6.61 -13.56
CA VAL A 554 0.36 -5.65 -13.12
C VAL A 554 1.00 -4.89 -14.29
N ASN A 555 1.07 -5.46 -15.50
CA ASN A 555 1.58 -4.76 -16.68
C ASN A 555 0.46 -4.17 -17.55
N SER A 556 0.80 -3.16 -18.35
CA SER A 556 -0.18 -2.38 -19.12
C SER A 556 -0.50 -2.76 -20.57
N PRO A 557 0.34 -3.49 -21.34
CA PRO A 557 0.14 -3.70 -22.78
C PRO A 557 -1.26 -4.15 -23.21
N ASP A 558 -1.88 -5.11 -22.50
CA ASP A 558 -3.13 -5.72 -22.96
C ASP A 558 -4.37 -5.07 -22.34
N ASP A 559 -4.40 -4.97 -21.01
CA ASP A 559 -5.62 -4.68 -20.24
C ASP A 559 -5.51 -3.42 -19.36
N TYR A 560 -4.60 -2.51 -19.68
CA TYR A 560 -4.37 -1.28 -18.90
C TYR A 560 -4.08 -1.57 -17.41
N GLY A 561 -3.25 -2.58 -17.14
CA GLY A 561 -2.82 -2.94 -15.80
C GLY A 561 -1.98 -1.89 -15.07
N ALA A 562 -1.53 -2.23 -13.87
CA ALA A 562 -1.08 -1.27 -12.88
C ALA A 562 0.08 -0.36 -13.35
N VAL A 563 1.05 -0.92 -14.05
CA VAL A 563 2.34 -0.27 -14.35
C VAL A 563 2.64 -0.34 -15.85
N MET A 564 3.07 0.79 -16.41
CA MET A 564 3.55 0.90 -17.78
C MET A 564 5.06 0.75 -17.85
N GLY A 565 5.57 -0.21 -18.63
CA GLY A 565 7.00 -0.45 -18.81
C GLY A 565 7.68 0.64 -19.64
N ASN A 566 8.93 0.99 -19.33
CA ASN A 566 9.78 1.83 -20.17
C ASN A 566 11.28 1.58 -19.89
N TRP A 567 12.00 1.13 -20.92
CA TRP A 567 13.44 0.86 -20.90
C TRP A 567 14.28 1.87 -21.70
N THR A 568 13.66 2.93 -22.21
CA THR A 568 14.37 4.02 -22.88
C THR A 568 15.00 4.99 -21.87
N THR A 569 15.75 5.97 -22.35
CA THR A 569 16.32 7.04 -21.52
C THR A 569 15.37 8.21 -21.29
N ASP A 570 14.22 8.25 -21.98
CA ASP A 570 13.21 9.29 -21.84
C ASP A 570 12.02 8.81 -20.98
N PHE A 571 11.82 9.48 -19.85
CA PHE A 571 10.72 9.21 -18.92
C PHE A 571 9.71 10.36 -18.86
N GLY A 572 9.60 11.14 -19.94
CA GLY A 572 8.63 12.21 -20.09
C GLY A 572 7.20 11.79 -19.70
N GLY A 573 6.53 12.61 -18.90
CA GLY A 573 5.17 12.38 -18.44
C GLY A 573 5.00 11.29 -17.38
N GLY A 574 6.09 10.77 -16.80
CA GLY A 574 6.06 9.74 -15.76
C GLY A 574 7.19 9.86 -14.74
N THR A 575 7.29 8.87 -13.86
CA THR A 575 8.39 8.74 -12.89
C THR A 575 9.42 7.76 -13.44
N PRO A 576 10.72 8.13 -13.52
CA PRO A 576 11.78 7.21 -13.87
C PRO A 576 11.77 5.97 -12.96
N PRO A 577 11.89 4.74 -13.50
CA PRO A 577 11.81 3.50 -12.72
C PRO A 577 12.75 3.44 -11.50
N GLY A 578 13.94 4.02 -11.61
CA GLY A 578 14.93 4.09 -10.53
C GLY A 578 14.58 5.01 -9.36
N LYS A 579 13.54 5.85 -9.47
CA LYS A 579 13.09 6.75 -8.39
C LYS A 579 12.01 6.14 -7.48
N TRP A 580 11.45 5.00 -7.84
CA TRP A 580 10.47 4.33 -6.99
C TRP A 580 11.14 3.74 -5.75
N LEU A 581 10.53 3.98 -4.59
CA LEU A 581 10.97 3.45 -3.29
C LEU A 581 10.12 2.26 -2.81
N GLY A 582 8.99 2.01 -3.48
CA GLY A 582 7.99 1.08 -3.01
C GLY A 582 6.71 1.09 -3.84
N SER A 583 5.84 0.14 -3.57
CA SER A 583 4.61 -0.11 -4.35
C SER A 583 3.45 0.80 -3.97
N MET A 584 3.46 1.39 -2.77
CA MET A 584 2.34 2.18 -2.22
C MET A 584 1.86 3.29 -3.17
N LYS A 585 2.76 4.18 -3.59
CA LYS A 585 2.40 5.32 -4.45
C LYS A 585 1.90 4.87 -5.82
N ILE A 586 2.47 3.78 -6.35
CA ILE A 586 2.06 3.20 -7.63
C ILE A 586 0.62 2.70 -7.53
N LEU A 587 0.33 1.83 -6.54
CA LEU A 587 -0.98 1.22 -6.41
C LEU A 587 -2.06 2.20 -5.96
N GLN A 588 -1.75 3.18 -5.11
CA GLN A 588 -2.70 4.24 -4.75
C GLN A 588 -3.00 5.18 -5.93
N GLN A 589 -1.98 5.53 -6.72
CA GLN A 589 -2.21 6.31 -7.93
C GLN A 589 -3.09 5.54 -8.91
N TYR A 590 -2.76 4.27 -9.18
CA TYR A 590 -3.58 3.40 -10.02
C TYR A 590 -5.00 3.25 -9.48
N TRP A 591 -5.17 3.05 -8.16
CA TRP A 591 -6.47 2.93 -7.53
C TRP A 591 -7.33 4.17 -7.74
N ARG A 592 -6.74 5.35 -7.61
CA ARG A 592 -7.44 6.63 -7.81
C ARG A 592 -7.79 6.89 -9.28
N THR A 593 -6.88 6.58 -10.21
CA THR A 593 -7.04 6.95 -11.63
C THR A 593 -7.65 5.86 -12.49
N LYS A 594 -7.56 4.60 -12.05
CA LYS A 594 -7.80 3.37 -12.84
C LYS A 594 -7.04 3.36 -14.17
N LYS A 595 -5.85 3.96 -14.19
CA LYS A 595 -5.00 4.11 -15.39
C LYS A 595 -3.57 3.68 -15.08
N PRO A 596 -2.85 3.05 -16.03
CA PRO A 596 -1.47 2.61 -15.84
C PRO A 596 -0.56 3.71 -15.34
N VAL A 597 0.28 3.38 -14.36
CA VAL A 597 1.26 4.30 -13.77
C VAL A 597 2.57 4.21 -14.54
N LYS A 598 3.06 5.38 -14.95
CA LYS A 598 4.30 5.56 -15.72
C LYS A 598 5.47 5.87 -14.78
N TYR A 599 6.61 5.18 -14.81
CA TYR A 599 6.94 3.96 -15.56
C TYR A 599 7.61 2.93 -14.64
N GLY A 600 7.68 1.66 -15.08
CA GLY A 600 8.35 0.57 -14.37
C GLY A 600 9.36 -0.19 -15.23
N GLN A 601 10.22 -0.94 -14.57
CA GLN A 601 11.11 -1.99 -15.11
C GLN A 601 10.97 -3.23 -14.20
N CYS A 602 11.65 -4.34 -14.52
CA CYS A 602 11.44 -5.65 -13.87
C CYS A 602 11.35 -5.60 -12.33
N TRP A 603 12.25 -4.90 -11.63
CA TRP A 603 12.18 -4.80 -10.16
C TRP A 603 10.97 -4.01 -9.63
N VAL A 604 10.44 -3.05 -10.40
CA VAL A 604 9.24 -2.29 -10.05
C VAL A 604 8.02 -3.20 -10.18
N PHE A 605 7.93 -3.95 -11.29
CA PHE A 605 6.90 -4.96 -11.52
C PHE A 605 6.90 -6.00 -10.38
N ALA A 606 8.06 -6.57 -10.06
CA ALA A 606 8.19 -7.55 -8.99
C ALA A 606 7.86 -6.99 -7.60
N GLY A 607 8.23 -5.74 -7.33
CA GLY A 607 7.82 -5.00 -6.14
C GLY A 607 6.30 -4.93 -5.98
N VAL A 608 5.59 -4.61 -7.07
CA VAL A 608 4.13 -4.49 -7.10
C VAL A 608 3.43 -5.85 -6.97
N ILE A 609 3.90 -6.89 -7.66
CA ILE A 609 3.38 -8.27 -7.48
C ILE A 609 3.46 -8.69 -6.01
N THR A 610 4.62 -8.51 -5.38
CA THR A 610 4.82 -8.93 -3.98
C THR A 610 3.82 -8.25 -3.06
N THR A 611 3.59 -6.95 -3.24
CA THR A 611 2.59 -6.21 -2.48
C THR A 611 1.19 -6.81 -2.64
N ILE A 612 0.76 -7.07 -3.88
CA ILE A 612 -0.57 -7.62 -4.17
C ILE A 612 -0.71 -9.04 -3.61
N ALA A 613 0.26 -9.92 -3.86
CA ALA A 613 0.24 -11.30 -3.36
C ALA A 613 0.17 -11.35 -1.83
N ARG A 614 1.01 -10.56 -1.13
CA ARG A 614 0.98 -10.48 0.35
C ARG A 614 -0.31 -9.88 0.89
N ALA A 615 -0.86 -8.85 0.24
CA ALA A 615 -2.16 -8.27 0.62
C ALA A 615 -3.28 -9.30 0.55
N LEU A 616 -3.28 -10.16 -0.48
CA LEU A 616 -4.27 -11.23 -0.64
C LEU A 616 -4.03 -12.43 0.28
N GLY A 617 -2.85 -12.53 0.90
CA GLY A 617 -2.47 -13.63 1.79
C GLY A 617 -1.73 -14.77 1.09
N ILE A 618 -1.17 -14.57 -0.10
CA ILE A 618 -0.32 -15.56 -0.79
C ILE A 618 1.15 -15.31 -0.40
N PRO A 619 1.87 -16.27 0.21
CA PRO A 619 3.26 -16.04 0.60
C PRO A 619 4.11 -15.81 -0.64
N SER A 620 4.91 -14.76 -0.62
CA SER A 620 5.67 -14.36 -1.82
C SER A 620 7.02 -13.73 -1.50
N ARG A 621 7.97 -13.88 -2.43
CA ARG A 621 9.29 -13.26 -2.38
C ARG A 621 9.75 -12.80 -3.76
N ILE A 622 10.68 -11.85 -3.78
CA ILE A 622 11.32 -11.36 -5.01
C ILE A 622 12.57 -12.16 -5.28
N VAL A 623 12.78 -12.53 -6.53
CA VAL A 623 13.95 -13.26 -7.01
C VAL A 623 14.67 -12.41 -8.04
N THR A 624 15.99 -12.30 -7.91
CA THR A 624 16.86 -11.71 -8.93
C THR A 624 17.69 -12.83 -9.55
N ASN A 625 17.65 -12.91 -10.88
CA ASN A 625 18.52 -13.77 -11.68
C ASN A 625 19.57 -12.92 -12.39
N TYR A 626 20.85 -13.27 -12.26
CA TYR A 626 21.95 -12.60 -12.92
C TYR A 626 22.33 -13.32 -14.22
N SER A 627 22.62 -12.55 -15.26
CA SER A 627 22.80 -13.05 -16.62
C SER A 627 21.58 -13.83 -17.10
N SER A 628 20.40 -13.19 -17.05
CA SER A 628 19.12 -13.81 -17.40
C SER A 628 18.96 -13.84 -18.90
N ALA A 629 18.76 -15.02 -19.49
CA ALA A 629 18.44 -15.13 -20.90
C ALA A 629 17.02 -14.64 -21.18
N HIS A 630 16.81 -14.11 -22.38
CA HIS A 630 15.51 -13.89 -22.97
C HIS A 630 15.52 -14.63 -24.33
N ASP A 631 15.08 -15.88 -24.29
CA ASP A 631 14.94 -16.77 -25.44
C ASP A 631 13.59 -16.50 -26.13
N THR A 632 13.65 -15.85 -27.28
CA THR A 632 12.50 -15.47 -28.10
C THR A 632 12.05 -16.58 -29.05
N GLN A 633 12.90 -17.60 -29.25
CA GLN A 633 12.71 -18.65 -30.24
C GLN A 633 12.22 -19.97 -29.62
N ASN A 634 12.16 -20.04 -28.29
CA ASN A 634 11.83 -21.23 -27.49
C ASN A 634 12.74 -22.42 -27.88
N SER A 635 14.02 -22.12 -28.18
CA SER A 635 15.04 -23.08 -28.57
C SER A 635 15.72 -23.74 -27.37
N MET A 636 15.50 -23.20 -26.16
CA MET A 636 16.25 -23.47 -24.93
C MET A 636 17.70 -22.98 -25.01
N THR A 637 18.01 -22.15 -26.00
CA THR A 637 19.32 -21.58 -26.28
C THR A 637 19.20 -20.08 -26.51
N VAL A 638 20.31 -19.36 -26.39
CA VAL A 638 20.42 -17.95 -26.81
C VAL A 638 21.30 -17.94 -28.06
N ASP A 639 20.70 -17.67 -29.21
CA ASP A 639 21.30 -17.97 -30.51
C ASP A 639 21.92 -16.73 -31.18
N TYR A 640 23.26 -16.65 -31.20
CA TYR A 640 24.04 -15.59 -31.85
C TYR A 640 24.48 -16.01 -33.25
N PHE A 641 24.08 -15.26 -34.28
CA PHE A 641 24.53 -15.50 -35.66
C PHE A 641 25.75 -14.63 -35.98
N VAL A 642 26.78 -15.24 -36.57
CA VAL A 642 28.01 -14.55 -36.98
C VAL A 642 28.26 -14.69 -38.48
N ASP A 643 28.82 -13.63 -39.07
CA ASP A 643 29.20 -13.56 -40.48
C ASP A 643 30.54 -14.30 -40.77
N GLU A 644 30.96 -14.30 -42.04
CA GLU A 644 32.24 -14.91 -42.47
C GLU A 644 33.48 -14.33 -41.78
N LYS A 645 33.37 -13.13 -41.18
CA LYS A 645 34.46 -12.42 -40.48
C LYS A 645 34.36 -12.55 -38.96
N GLY A 646 33.36 -13.28 -38.44
CA GLY A 646 33.12 -13.48 -37.01
C GLY A 646 32.39 -12.31 -36.34
N ASN A 647 31.80 -11.37 -37.08
CA ASN A 647 30.99 -10.30 -36.48
C ASN A 647 29.58 -10.81 -36.21
N ILE A 648 29.00 -10.42 -35.07
CA ILE A 648 27.61 -10.71 -34.73
C ILE A 648 26.69 -9.96 -35.70
N MET A 649 25.75 -10.69 -36.29
CA MET A 649 24.71 -10.18 -37.18
C MET A 649 23.51 -9.74 -36.36
N GLU A 650 23.48 -8.47 -35.96
CA GLU A 650 22.39 -7.91 -35.14
C GLU A 650 21.01 -8.07 -35.79
N GLU A 651 20.92 -8.04 -37.14
CA GLU A 651 19.64 -8.23 -37.85
C GLU A 651 19.04 -9.65 -37.73
N LEU A 652 19.84 -10.66 -37.36
CA LEU A 652 19.39 -12.03 -37.18
C LEU A 652 19.23 -12.41 -35.70
N ASN A 653 19.67 -11.54 -34.78
CA ASN A 653 19.69 -11.84 -33.36
C ASN A 653 18.49 -11.21 -32.65
N SER A 654 17.52 -12.04 -32.28
CA SER A 654 16.34 -11.62 -31.51
C SER A 654 16.49 -11.88 -30.01
N ASP A 655 17.39 -12.78 -29.62
CA ASP A 655 17.59 -13.15 -28.23
C ASP A 655 18.50 -12.14 -27.51
N SER A 656 18.35 -12.04 -26.20
CA SER A 656 19.16 -11.13 -25.40
C SER A 656 19.52 -11.71 -24.05
N VAL A 657 20.60 -11.20 -23.46
CA VAL A 657 21.02 -11.56 -22.10
C VAL A 657 21.02 -10.30 -21.25
N TRP A 658 20.17 -10.30 -20.24
CA TRP A 658 20.02 -9.20 -19.30
C TRP A 658 21.06 -9.36 -18.20
N ASN A 659 21.77 -8.27 -17.86
CA ASN A 659 22.72 -8.25 -16.74
C ASN A 659 22.10 -8.82 -15.45
N TYR A 660 20.84 -8.49 -15.22
CA TYR A 660 19.98 -9.11 -14.24
C TYR A 660 18.52 -8.95 -14.66
N HIS A 661 17.69 -9.90 -14.24
CA HIS A 661 16.24 -9.83 -14.34
C HIS A 661 15.61 -10.14 -12.98
N VAL A 662 14.41 -9.62 -12.72
CA VAL A 662 13.75 -9.71 -11.41
C VAL A 662 12.30 -10.15 -11.60
N TRP A 663 11.92 -11.24 -10.92
CA TRP A 663 10.56 -11.78 -10.88
C TRP A 663 10.14 -12.14 -9.46
N ASN A 664 9.04 -12.88 -9.30
CA ASN A 664 8.50 -13.28 -8.02
C ASN A 664 8.36 -14.80 -7.90
N GLU A 665 8.51 -15.30 -6.69
CA GLU A 665 7.99 -16.60 -6.32
C GLU A 665 6.78 -16.43 -5.40
N VAL A 666 5.76 -17.26 -5.63
CA VAL A 666 4.57 -17.39 -4.80
C VAL A 666 4.44 -18.83 -4.30
N TRP A 667 4.05 -19.02 -3.04
CA TRP A 667 3.94 -20.33 -2.42
C TRP A 667 2.51 -20.87 -2.51
N MET A 668 2.34 -22.05 -3.11
CA MET A 668 1.06 -22.74 -3.17
C MET A 668 1.20 -24.23 -3.51
N LYS A 669 0.13 -24.99 -3.26
CA LYS A 669 -0.08 -26.33 -3.82
C LYS A 669 -0.35 -26.27 -5.32
N ARG A 670 0.06 -27.31 -6.04
CA ARG A 670 -0.12 -27.50 -7.49
C ARG A 670 -0.86 -28.80 -7.77
N SER A 671 -2.08 -28.89 -7.23
CA SER A 671 -2.97 -30.04 -7.45
C SER A 671 -3.33 -30.24 -8.92
N ASP A 672 -3.17 -29.22 -9.76
CA ASP A 672 -3.29 -29.29 -11.22
C ASP A 672 -2.14 -30.03 -11.90
N LEU A 673 -0.97 -30.15 -11.25
CA LEU A 673 0.21 -30.83 -11.78
C LEU A 673 0.46 -32.22 -11.18
N SER A 674 0.07 -32.46 -9.94
CA SER A 674 0.24 -33.75 -9.26
C SER A 674 -0.66 -33.87 -8.03
N GLU A 675 -1.28 -35.03 -7.86
CA GLU A 675 -2.04 -35.37 -6.65
C GLU A 675 -1.15 -35.61 -5.42
N THR A 676 0.12 -35.95 -5.64
CA THR A 676 1.09 -36.26 -4.57
C THR A 676 1.78 -35.03 -3.97
N GLY A 677 1.49 -33.84 -4.50
CA GLY A 677 2.13 -32.58 -4.06
C GLY A 677 3.59 -32.41 -4.52
N GLU A 678 4.03 -33.22 -5.49
CA GLU A 678 5.42 -33.19 -6.00
C GLU A 678 5.86 -31.80 -6.50
N TYR A 679 4.94 -31.00 -7.04
CA TYR A 679 5.21 -29.68 -7.62
C TYR A 679 4.78 -28.52 -6.71
N ASP A 680 4.33 -28.82 -5.49
CA ASP A 680 3.97 -27.83 -4.47
C ASP A 680 5.18 -27.00 -4.04
N GLY A 681 4.89 -25.83 -3.47
CA GLY A 681 5.88 -24.92 -2.91
C GLY A 681 6.03 -23.67 -3.77
N TRP A 682 7.27 -23.23 -3.99
CA TRP A 682 7.55 -22.03 -4.76
C TRP A 682 7.24 -22.17 -6.25
N GLN A 683 6.46 -21.21 -6.75
CA GLN A 683 6.09 -21.08 -8.16
C GLN A 683 6.58 -19.72 -8.67
N ALA A 684 7.34 -19.71 -9.75
CA ALA A 684 7.79 -18.48 -10.40
C ALA A 684 6.63 -17.82 -11.18
N ILE A 685 6.45 -16.52 -10.99
CA ILE A 685 5.58 -15.66 -11.80
C ILE A 685 6.33 -14.38 -12.15
N ASP A 686 6.09 -13.87 -13.35
CA ASP A 686 6.70 -12.63 -13.83
C ASP A 686 5.67 -11.77 -14.55
N SER A 687 5.55 -10.50 -14.13
CA SER A 687 4.71 -9.51 -14.81
C SER A 687 5.46 -8.60 -15.77
N THR A 688 6.77 -8.76 -15.90
CA THR A 688 7.54 -8.01 -16.89
C THR A 688 7.07 -8.45 -18.28
N PRO A 689 6.56 -7.54 -19.13
CA PRO A 689 6.03 -7.93 -20.44
C PRO A 689 7.19 -8.29 -21.38
N GLN A 690 7.57 -9.58 -21.39
CA GLN A 690 8.61 -10.16 -22.24
C GLN A 690 7.98 -10.97 -23.37
N GLU A 691 7.35 -12.10 -23.02
CA GLU A 691 6.72 -13.03 -23.96
C GLU A 691 5.20 -13.11 -23.78
N LEU A 692 4.51 -13.47 -24.86
CA LEU A 692 3.08 -13.73 -24.85
C LEU A 692 2.80 -15.17 -24.41
N SER A 693 1.90 -15.34 -23.44
CA SER A 693 1.39 -16.63 -22.99
C SER A 693 -0.14 -16.64 -23.06
N ASP A 694 -0.68 -17.55 -23.89
CA ASP A 694 -2.09 -17.58 -24.31
C ASP A 694 -2.59 -16.23 -24.87
N GLY A 695 -1.73 -15.53 -25.63
CA GLY A 695 -2.07 -14.26 -26.28
C GLY A 695 -2.11 -13.04 -25.35
N MET A 696 -1.52 -13.13 -24.15
CA MET A 696 -1.37 -12.02 -23.20
C MET A 696 0.06 -11.96 -22.65
N PHE A 697 0.56 -10.78 -22.30
CA PHE A 697 1.83 -10.60 -21.59
C PHE A 697 1.68 -11.03 -20.13
N ARG A 698 2.00 -12.29 -19.86
CA ARG A 698 1.88 -12.91 -18.55
C ARG A 698 2.80 -14.11 -18.45
N CYS A 699 3.25 -14.44 -17.25
CA CYS A 699 4.15 -15.56 -17.05
C CYS A 699 3.91 -16.26 -15.72
N GLY A 700 3.81 -17.59 -15.77
CA GLY A 700 3.61 -18.47 -14.64
C GLY A 700 2.14 -18.64 -14.21
N PRO A 701 1.88 -19.34 -13.07
CA PRO A 701 2.87 -19.90 -12.14
C PRO A 701 3.60 -21.15 -12.68
N ALA A 702 4.92 -21.07 -12.79
CA ALA A 702 5.80 -22.17 -13.16
C ALA A 702 6.35 -22.83 -11.89
N SER A 703 6.24 -24.16 -11.75
CA SER A 703 6.84 -24.84 -10.58
C SER A 703 8.35 -24.79 -10.66
N VAL A 704 9.02 -24.22 -9.65
CA VAL A 704 10.49 -24.12 -9.59
C VAL A 704 11.13 -25.52 -9.66
N ARG A 705 10.45 -26.56 -9.13
CA ARG A 705 10.87 -27.95 -9.25
C ARG A 705 10.77 -28.49 -10.69
N ALA A 706 9.70 -28.15 -11.42
CA ALA A 706 9.53 -28.53 -12.81
C ALA A 706 10.60 -27.86 -13.70
N VAL A 707 10.88 -26.58 -13.45
CA VAL A 707 11.98 -25.83 -14.08
C VAL A 707 13.31 -26.56 -13.82
N LYS A 708 13.66 -26.83 -12.55
CA LYS A 708 14.90 -27.55 -12.21
C LYS A 708 15.06 -28.91 -12.91
N ARG A 709 13.96 -29.62 -13.14
CA ARG A 709 13.96 -30.95 -13.75
C ARG A 709 13.81 -30.94 -15.28
N ALA A 710 13.87 -29.77 -15.91
CA ALA A 710 13.62 -29.58 -17.34
C ALA A 710 12.29 -30.18 -17.80
N GLU A 711 11.23 -30.05 -17.01
CA GLU A 711 9.88 -30.51 -17.36
C GLU A 711 9.09 -29.38 -18.04
N ILE A 712 9.67 -28.87 -19.13
CA ILE A 712 9.31 -27.61 -19.78
C ILE A 712 7.87 -27.56 -20.33
N ARG A 713 7.24 -28.73 -20.55
CA ARG A 713 5.86 -28.85 -21.02
C ARG A 713 4.82 -28.71 -19.90
N LYS A 714 5.23 -28.72 -18.62
CA LYS A 714 4.30 -28.52 -17.51
C LYS A 714 3.84 -27.07 -17.47
N PRO A 715 2.52 -26.82 -17.33
CA PRO A 715 2.04 -25.47 -17.21
C PRO A 715 2.49 -24.81 -15.90
N TYR A 716 2.70 -23.51 -15.84
CA TYR A 716 2.60 -22.56 -16.95
C TYR A 716 4.00 -22.03 -17.29
N ASP A 717 4.26 -21.79 -18.57
CA ASP A 717 5.44 -21.03 -19.04
C ASP A 717 6.80 -21.60 -18.58
N SER A 718 6.85 -22.90 -18.24
CA SER A 718 8.04 -23.55 -17.71
C SER A 718 9.19 -23.60 -18.72
N SER A 719 8.91 -23.60 -20.02
CA SER A 719 9.96 -23.53 -21.06
C SER A 719 10.66 -22.17 -21.04
N PHE A 720 9.90 -21.08 -21.01
CA PHE A 720 10.44 -19.73 -20.93
C PHE A 720 11.27 -19.54 -19.65
N LEU A 721 10.71 -19.88 -18.48
CA LEU A 721 11.43 -19.80 -17.20
C LEU A 721 12.67 -20.70 -17.17
N TYR A 722 12.64 -21.86 -17.83
CA TYR A 722 13.81 -22.72 -17.94
C TYR A 722 14.91 -22.05 -18.75
N SER A 723 14.60 -21.47 -19.91
CA SER A 723 15.55 -20.74 -20.72
C SER A 723 16.17 -19.58 -19.95
N GLU A 724 15.38 -18.80 -19.19
CA GLU A 724 15.88 -17.65 -18.43
C GLU A 724 17.05 -17.99 -17.50
N VAL A 725 17.10 -19.23 -16.97
CA VAL A 725 18.11 -19.67 -15.99
C VAL A 725 19.11 -20.73 -16.49
N ASN A 726 18.80 -21.46 -17.57
CA ASN A 726 19.59 -22.61 -18.04
C ASN A 726 19.95 -22.55 -19.54
N ALA A 727 19.54 -21.53 -20.30
CA ALA A 727 19.84 -21.52 -21.72
C ALA A 727 21.35 -21.50 -21.98
N ASP A 728 21.81 -22.33 -22.92
CA ASP A 728 23.17 -22.23 -23.42
C ASP A 728 23.24 -21.09 -24.45
N LYS A 729 24.30 -20.29 -24.41
CA LYS A 729 24.59 -19.35 -25.51
C LYS A 729 25.24 -20.11 -26.65
N ILE A 730 24.66 -20.00 -27.83
CA ILE A 730 25.10 -20.72 -29.02
C ILE A 730 25.53 -19.73 -30.07
N PHE A 731 26.66 -19.99 -30.70
CA PHE A 731 27.18 -19.17 -31.79
C PHE A 731 27.08 -19.96 -33.09
N TRP A 732 26.37 -19.41 -34.07
CA TRP A 732 26.13 -20.02 -35.37
C TRP A 732 26.81 -19.24 -36.49
N LYS A 733 27.57 -19.91 -37.36
CA LYS A 733 28.00 -19.31 -38.63
C LYS A 733 26.81 -19.30 -39.59
N TYR A 734 26.50 -18.11 -40.11
CA TYR A 734 25.48 -17.94 -41.14
C TYR A 734 26.12 -17.56 -42.48
N ASN A 735 26.02 -18.47 -43.46
CA ASN A 735 26.56 -18.28 -44.82
C ASN A 735 25.46 -17.97 -45.86
N GLY A 736 24.31 -17.47 -45.41
CA GLY A 736 23.15 -17.17 -46.26
C GLY A 736 22.04 -18.23 -46.21
N PRO A 737 20.86 -17.93 -46.79
CA PRO A 737 19.61 -18.65 -46.56
C PRO A 737 19.55 -20.06 -47.17
N THR A 738 20.46 -20.39 -48.09
CA THR A 738 20.54 -21.69 -48.76
C THR A 738 21.60 -22.61 -48.18
N GLN A 739 22.40 -22.12 -47.22
CA GLN A 739 23.48 -22.87 -46.59
C GLN A 739 23.07 -23.32 -45.18
N PRO A 740 23.46 -24.54 -44.75
CA PRO A 740 23.16 -25.00 -43.40
C PRO A 740 23.87 -24.13 -42.35
N LEU A 741 23.20 -23.90 -41.22
CA LEU A 741 23.81 -23.28 -40.05
C LEU A 741 24.90 -24.18 -39.50
N LYS A 742 26.05 -23.58 -39.16
CA LYS A 742 27.17 -24.30 -38.56
C LYS A 742 27.37 -23.85 -37.12
N LEU A 743 27.28 -24.80 -36.19
CA LEU A 743 27.56 -24.57 -34.78
C LEU A 743 29.05 -24.25 -34.60
N LEU A 744 29.36 -23.13 -33.94
CA LEU A 744 30.71 -22.66 -33.68
C LEU A 744 31.13 -22.84 -32.22
N ARG A 745 30.29 -22.35 -31.28
CA ARG A 745 30.56 -22.38 -29.84
C ARG A 745 29.28 -22.64 -29.04
N LYS A 746 29.43 -23.34 -27.92
CA LYS A 746 28.46 -23.43 -26.82
C LYS A 746 29.08 -22.80 -25.57
N ASP A 747 28.45 -21.77 -25.01
CA ASP A 747 28.73 -21.28 -23.65
C ASP A 747 27.57 -21.68 -22.75
N SER A 748 27.86 -22.62 -21.88
CA SER A 748 26.85 -23.28 -21.05
C SER A 748 26.87 -22.86 -19.58
N GLU A 749 27.68 -21.86 -19.24
CA GLU A 749 27.81 -21.34 -17.87
C GLU A 749 27.46 -19.85 -17.81
N GLY A 750 27.27 -19.23 -18.98
CA GLY A 750 27.06 -17.82 -19.13
C GLY A 750 25.67 -17.31 -18.73
N ILE A 751 24.69 -18.18 -18.46
CA ILE A 751 23.30 -17.84 -18.13
C ILE A 751 22.95 -18.30 -16.71
N GLY A 752 22.15 -17.49 -16.01
CA GLY A 752 21.62 -17.84 -14.69
C GLY A 752 22.71 -18.04 -13.64
N GLN A 753 23.76 -17.22 -13.66
CA GLN A 753 24.98 -17.42 -12.87
C GLN A 753 24.74 -17.33 -11.35
N LEU A 754 23.76 -16.54 -10.95
CA LEU A 754 23.35 -16.39 -9.55
C LEU A 754 21.87 -16.05 -9.51
N ILE A 755 21.12 -16.83 -8.74
CA ILE A 755 19.71 -16.55 -8.45
C ILE A 755 19.62 -16.31 -6.95
N CYS A 756 19.18 -15.11 -6.55
CA CYS A 756 19.14 -14.75 -5.14
C CYS A 756 17.82 -14.10 -4.73
N THR A 757 17.52 -14.22 -3.44
CA THR A 757 16.37 -13.57 -2.77
C THR A 757 16.79 -13.01 -1.42
N LYS A 758 15.89 -12.30 -0.74
CA LYS A 758 16.15 -11.84 0.62
C LYS A 758 16.05 -13.01 1.60
N ALA A 759 17.08 -13.15 2.44
CA ALA A 759 17.09 -14.14 3.51
C ALA A 759 16.00 -13.85 4.56
N VAL A 760 15.36 -14.91 5.06
CA VAL A 760 14.33 -14.84 6.11
C VAL A 760 14.88 -14.14 7.35
N GLY A 761 14.22 -13.04 7.77
CA GLY A 761 14.56 -12.29 8.98
C GLY A 761 15.92 -11.58 8.93
N ARG A 762 16.60 -11.53 7.78
CA ARG A 762 17.95 -10.95 7.65
C ARG A 762 18.03 -9.98 6.47
N TRP A 763 18.77 -8.88 6.64
CA TRP A 763 18.99 -7.87 5.58
C TRP A 763 20.18 -8.23 4.67
N LYS A 764 20.18 -9.47 4.17
CA LYS A 764 21.20 -10.01 3.26
C LYS A 764 20.59 -10.92 2.20
N GLY A 765 21.35 -11.21 1.16
CA GLY A 765 20.96 -12.14 0.10
C GLY A 765 21.08 -13.58 0.56
N GLU A 766 20.18 -14.41 0.06
CA GLU A 766 20.23 -15.86 0.08
C GLU A 766 20.35 -16.34 -1.36
N ASP A 767 21.38 -17.14 -1.64
CA ASP A 767 21.55 -17.81 -2.93
C ASP A 767 20.60 -19.00 -3.01
N ILE A 768 19.71 -18.97 -4.01
CA ILE A 768 18.73 -20.00 -4.31
C ILE A 768 18.94 -20.62 -5.69
N THR A 769 20.11 -20.44 -6.31
CA THR A 769 20.43 -20.98 -7.64
C THR A 769 20.16 -22.48 -7.74
N ARG A 770 20.51 -23.22 -6.68
CA ARG A 770 20.30 -24.66 -6.57
C ARG A 770 18.83 -25.10 -6.52
N THR A 771 17.89 -24.18 -6.31
CA THR A 771 16.46 -24.50 -6.39
C THR A 771 15.96 -24.50 -7.84
N TYR A 772 16.57 -23.70 -8.72
CA TYR A 772 16.21 -23.58 -10.13
C TYR A 772 17.01 -24.49 -11.05
N LYS A 773 18.26 -24.82 -10.69
CA LYS A 773 19.11 -25.67 -11.51
C LYS A 773 20.07 -26.52 -10.69
N TYR A 774 20.64 -27.53 -11.34
CA TYR A 774 21.73 -28.31 -10.77
C TYR A 774 23.05 -27.52 -10.91
N PRO A 775 24.09 -27.82 -10.11
CA PRO A 775 25.36 -27.11 -10.20
C PRO A 775 25.97 -27.25 -11.60
N GLU A 776 26.57 -26.18 -12.10
CA GLU A 776 27.26 -26.19 -13.40
C GLU A 776 28.33 -27.29 -13.47
N MET A 777 28.57 -27.78 -14.68
CA MET A 777 29.56 -28.82 -14.97
C MET A 777 29.25 -30.20 -14.34
N THR A 778 28.03 -30.41 -13.83
CA THR A 778 27.60 -31.72 -13.31
C THR A 778 26.86 -32.53 -14.38
N THR A 779 26.88 -33.86 -14.25
CA THR A 779 26.17 -34.74 -15.18
C THR A 779 24.66 -34.50 -15.14
N GLU A 780 24.11 -34.27 -13.95
CA GLU A 780 22.69 -34.01 -13.76
C GLU A 780 22.24 -32.73 -14.48
N GLU A 781 23.05 -31.68 -14.40
CA GLU A 781 22.80 -30.40 -15.07
C GLU A 781 22.79 -30.57 -16.60
N ARG A 782 23.79 -31.25 -17.16
CA ARG A 782 23.82 -31.57 -18.59
C ARG A 782 22.67 -32.48 -19.04
N ASP A 783 22.32 -33.48 -18.25
CA ASP A 783 21.22 -34.41 -18.56
C ASP A 783 19.88 -33.69 -18.65
N VAL A 784 19.62 -32.73 -17.75
CA VAL A 784 18.38 -31.94 -17.81
C VAL A 784 18.38 -30.98 -19.00
N MET A 785 19.51 -30.40 -19.37
CA MET A 785 19.61 -29.57 -20.59
C MET A 785 19.31 -30.39 -21.86
N LEU A 786 19.93 -31.56 -22.01
CA LEU A 786 19.63 -32.47 -23.12
C LEU A 786 18.17 -32.92 -23.13
N LYS A 787 17.59 -33.14 -21.95
CA LYS A 787 16.16 -33.44 -21.79
C LYS A 787 15.27 -32.26 -22.22
N ALA A 788 15.63 -31.01 -21.93
CA ALA A 788 14.90 -29.81 -22.36
C ALA A 788 14.95 -29.66 -23.89
N LEU A 789 16.14 -29.75 -24.48
CA LEU A 789 16.36 -29.67 -25.93
C LEU A 789 15.57 -30.71 -26.72
N ARG A 790 15.48 -31.94 -26.20
CA ARG A 790 14.65 -32.99 -26.84
C ARG A 790 13.16 -32.68 -26.76
N GLN A 791 12.72 -31.98 -25.71
CA GLN A 791 11.32 -31.61 -25.52
C GLN A 791 10.90 -30.35 -26.29
N SER A 792 11.82 -29.44 -26.61
CA SER A 792 11.53 -28.18 -27.30
C SER A 792 11.12 -28.40 -28.76
N GLU A 793 11.58 -29.50 -29.37
CA GLU A 793 11.38 -29.85 -30.79
C GLU A 793 11.90 -28.79 -31.79
N SER A 794 12.71 -27.83 -31.32
CA SER A 794 13.30 -26.78 -32.14
C SER A 794 14.32 -27.33 -33.15
N LEU A 795 14.38 -26.70 -34.33
CA LEU A 795 15.38 -27.02 -35.36
C LEU A 795 16.81 -26.78 -34.85
N PHE A 796 17.02 -25.72 -34.06
CA PHE A 796 18.32 -25.40 -33.44
C PHE A 796 18.77 -26.50 -32.48
N SER A 797 17.82 -27.06 -31.70
CA SER A 797 18.10 -28.18 -30.80
C SER A 797 18.56 -29.43 -31.55
N ARG A 798 18.12 -29.65 -32.80
CA ARG A 798 18.60 -30.78 -33.63
C ARG A 798 20.06 -30.61 -34.07
N TYR A 799 20.46 -29.39 -34.43
CA TYR A 799 21.86 -29.08 -34.74
C TYR A 799 22.73 -29.16 -33.49
N TYR A 800 22.24 -28.69 -32.34
CA TYR A 800 22.92 -28.79 -31.05
C TYR A 800 23.19 -30.25 -30.64
N LEU A 801 22.20 -31.13 -30.84
CA LEU A 801 22.26 -32.55 -30.47
C LEU A 801 23.10 -33.42 -31.44
N ASN A 802 23.41 -32.91 -32.64
CA ASN A 802 24.16 -33.63 -33.69
C ASN A 802 25.67 -33.33 -33.66
N GLU A 803 26.27 -33.12 -32.48
CA GLU A 803 27.73 -32.97 -32.35
C GLU A 803 28.54 -34.22 -32.72
N ASP A 804 27.89 -35.37 -32.81
CA ASP A 804 28.51 -36.68 -33.10
C ASP A 804 29.10 -36.82 -34.52
N PHE A 805 28.97 -35.81 -35.39
CA PHE A 805 29.54 -35.85 -36.74
C PHE A 805 30.97 -35.31 -36.85
N ASN A 806 31.54 -34.75 -35.77
CA ASN A 806 32.86 -34.12 -35.82
C ASN A 806 33.92 -34.94 -35.07
N ASP A 807 34.89 -35.46 -35.81
CA ASP A 807 36.00 -36.24 -35.28
C ASP A 807 37.01 -35.40 -34.48
N VAL A 808 37.01 -34.06 -34.60
CA VAL A 808 37.94 -33.16 -33.90
C VAL A 808 37.17 -32.15 -33.04
N GLN A 809 37.48 -32.13 -31.74
CA GLN A 809 36.94 -31.21 -30.72
C GLN A 809 37.99 -30.17 -30.34
N PHE A 810 37.54 -28.97 -29.98
CA PHE A 810 38.39 -27.87 -29.53
C PHE A 810 37.81 -27.28 -28.23
N ASP A 811 38.62 -27.13 -27.19
CA ASP A 811 38.21 -26.64 -25.88
C ASP A 811 39.19 -25.54 -25.39
N PHE A 812 38.69 -24.38 -24.97
CA PHE A 812 39.51 -23.38 -24.30
C PHE A 812 39.70 -23.72 -22.82
N VAL A 813 40.90 -23.50 -22.30
CA VAL A 813 41.20 -23.55 -20.87
C VAL A 813 41.69 -22.16 -20.45
N LEU A 814 40.82 -21.43 -19.76
CA LEU A 814 41.16 -20.15 -19.13
C LEU A 814 41.43 -20.34 -17.64
N LYS A 815 42.31 -19.51 -17.10
CA LYS A 815 42.55 -19.41 -15.66
C LYS A 815 41.88 -18.12 -15.18
N ASP A 816 40.77 -18.23 -14.46
CA ASP A 816 39.83 -17.13 -14.24
C ASP A 816 40.27 -16.04 -13.24
N ASP A 817 41.47 -16.12 -12.64
CA ASP A 817 41.92 -15.15 -11.63
C ASP A 817 43.23 -14.44 -12.05
N ILE A 818 43.17 -13.72 -13.18
CA ILE A 818 44.29 -12.90 -13.66
C ILE A 818 44.15 -11.49 -13.06
N VAL A 819 45.12 -11.09 -12.24
CA VAL A 819 45.21 -9.73 -11.68
C VAL A 819 45.99 -8.81 -12.63
N ILE A 820 45.59 -7.53 -12.73
CA ILE A 820 46.25 -6.56 -13.60
C ILE A 820 47.72 -6.39 -13.24
N GLY A 821 48.60 -6.70 -14.18
CA GLY A 821 50.05 -6.67 -13.98
C GLY A 821 50.71 -8.05 -14.15
N ALA A 822 49.94 -9.13 -14.01
CA ALA A 822 50.43 -10.49 -14.21
C ALA A 822 50.41 -10.89 -15.70
N PRO A 823 51.38 -11.72 -16.15
CA PRO A 823 51.25 -12.41 -17.44
C PRO A 823 50.13 -13.45 -17.38
N PHE A 824 49.53 -13.75 -18.52
CA PHE A 824 48.54 -14.82 -18.64
C PHE A 824 48.73 -15.63 -19.91
N SER A 825 48.10 -16.79 -19.96
CA SER A 825 48.16 -17.70 -21.10
C SER A 825 46.74 -18.05 -21.53
N VAL A 826 46.51 -18.04 -22.84
CA VAL A 826 45.34 -18.64 -23.45
C VAL A 826 45.71 -20.04 -23.90
N ILE A 827 44.99 -21.05 -23.43
CA ILE A 827 45.24 -22.44 -23.79
C ILE A 827 44.06 -22.96 -24.61
N LEU A 828 44.34 -23.54 -25.77
CA LEU A 828 43.37 -24.26 -26.60
C LEU A 828 43.77 -25.75 -26.66
N LEU A 829 42.89 -26.62 -26.22
CA LEU A 829 43.01 -28.06 -26.35
C LEU A 829 42.32 -28.51 -27.65
N VAL A 830 43.03 -29.26 -28.48
CA VAL A 830 42.52 -29.85 -29.73
C VAL A 830 42.52 -31.36 -29.57
N LYS A 831 41.34 -31.96 -29.46
CA LYS A 831 41.13 -33.40 -29.21
C LYS A 831 40.60 -34.09 -30.46
N ASN A 832 41.31 -35.10 -30.94
CA ASN A 832 40.81 -35.99 -31.99
C ASN A 832 40.12 -37.21 -31.35
N LYS A 833 38.83 -37.39 -31.65
CA LYS A 833 37.95 -38.47 -31.22
C LYS A 833 37.90 -39.63 -32.23
N SER A 834 38.46 -39.47 -33.42
CA SER A 834 38.57 -40.56 -34.39
C SER A 834 39.50 -41.65 -33.86
N TYR A 835 39.12 -42.90 -34.12
CA TYR A 835 39.87 -44.08 -33.72
C TYR A 835 41.04 -44.40 -34.67
N ASP A 836 41.01 -43.91 -35.91
CA ASP A 836 41.95 -44.31 -36.96
C ASP A 836 42.38 -43.19 -37.93
N ILE A 837 41.79 -41.99 -37.86
CA ILE A 837 42.10 -40.88 -38.77
C ILE A 837 42.91 -39.79 -38.06
N ASP A 838 44.08 -39.45 -38.61
CA ASP A 838 44.86 -38.28 -38.21
C ASP A 838 44.39 -37.03 -38.97
N TYR A 839 44.19 -35.92 -38.26
CA TYR A 839 43.67 -34.69 -38.85
C TYR A 839 44.72 -33.58 -38.89
N PRO A 840 45.05 -33.01 -40.07
CA PRO A 840 45.79 -31.76 -40.16
C PRO A 840 44.86 -30.59 -39.82
N VAL A 841 45.27 -29.76 -38.88
CA VAL A 841 44.49 -28.63 -38.36
C VAL A 841 45.33 -27.36 -38.45
N ASN A 842 44.76 -26.33 -39.05
CA ASN A 842 45.28 -24.96 -38.99
C ASN A 842 44.49 -24.20 -37.92
N VAL A 843 45.14 -23.49 -37.01
CA VAL A 843 44.52 -22.73 -35.93
C VAL A 843 45.11 -21.32 -35.92
N ASN A 844 44.27 -20.29 -35.99
CA ASN A 844 44.65 -18.91 -35.73
C ASN A 844 44.09 -18.51 -34.37
N LEU A 845 44.97 -18.24 -33.40
CA LEU A 845 44.63 -17.69 -32.09
C LEU A 845 44.93 -16.20 -32.06
N ARG A 846 43.97 -15.40 -31.61
CA ARG A 846 44.04 -13.95 -31.57
C ARG A 846 43.48 -13.43 -30.25
N ILE A 847 44.07 -12.36 -29.74
CA ILE A 847 43.65 -11.66 -28.52
C ILE A 847 43.52 -10.18 -28.86
N ASP A 848 42.35 -9.61 -28.62
CA ASP A 848 42.03 -8.20 -28.84
C ASP A 848 41.57 -7.54 -27.54
N CYS A 849 41.77 -6.23 -27.41
CA CYS A 849 41.19 -5.46 -26.30
C CYS A 849 39.69 -5.24 -26.54
N VAL A 850 38.88 -5.17 -25.47
CA VAL A 850 37.44 -4.89 -25.56
C VAL A 850 37.12 -3.64 -24.76
N ASN A 851 36.34 -2.74 -25.33
CA ASN A 851 35.84 -1.57 -24.61
C ASN A 851 34.53 -1.87 -23.85
N TYR A 852 34.07 -0.93 -23.03
CA TYR A 852 32.87 -1.12 -22.18
C TYR A 852 31.57 -1.37 -22.96
N MET A 853 31.53 -1.12 -24.27
CA MET A 853 30.38 -1.37 -25.15
C MET A 853 30.45 -2.75 -25.82
N GLY A 854 31.43 -3.59 -25.48
CA GLY A 854 31.65 -4.90 -26.11
C GLY A 854 32.27 -4.82 -27.51
N LYS A 855 32.73 -3.63 -27.94
CA LYS A 855 33.35 -3.46 -29.26
C LYS A 855 34.82 -3.84 -29.20
N ILE A 856 35.22 -4.73 -30.10
CA ILE A 856 36.61 -5.17 -30.30
C ILE A 856 37.47 -3.97 -30.71
N GLY A 857 38.54 -3.74 -29.96
CA GLY A 857 39.54 -2.69 -30.14
C GLY A 857 40.83 -3.22 -30.76
N ASP A 858 41.99 -2.68 -30.34
CA ASP A 858 43.28 -3.07 -30.90
C ASP A 858 43.66 -4.51 -30.56
N ALA A 859 44.21 -5.22 -31.54
CA ALA A 859 44.80 -6.55 -31.33
C ALA A 859 45.95 -6.46 -30.33
N VAL A 860 45.97 -7.31 -29.31
CA VAL A 860 47.06 -7.49 -28.36
C VAL A 860 48.10 -8.43 -28.96
N LYS A 861 47.67 -9.61 -29.42
CA LYS A 861 48.55 -10.67 -29.95
C LYS A 861 47.79 -11.58 -30.91
N GLU A 862 48.46 -12.09 -31.93
CA GLU A 862 47.92 -13.05 -32.91
C GLU A 862 49.01 -14.07 -33.26
N GLU A 863 48.66 -15.34 -33.33
CA GLU A 863 49.57 -16.44 -33.67
C GLU A 863 48.83 -17.54 -34.43
N THR A 864 49.47 -18.11 -35.44
CA THR A 864 48.90 -19.21 -36.27
C THR A 864 49.71 -20.49 -36.06
N PHE A 865 49.01 -21.60 -35.88
CA PHE A 865 49.56 -22.92 -35.63
C PHE A 865 49.10 -23.90 -36.71
N ASP A 866 50.04 -24.63 -37.28
CA ASP A 866 49.76 -25.79 -38.14
C ASP A 866 50.15 -27.06 -37.38
N LEU A 867 49.18 -27.95 -37.14
CA LEU A 867 49.40 -29.17 -36.36
C LEU A 867 48.72 -30.38 -36.97
N LEU A 868 49.34 -31.55 -36.77
CA LEU A 868 48.72 -32.85 -37.03
C LEU A 868 48.24 -33.43 -35.69
N VAL A 869 46.93 -33.58 -35.55
CA VAL A 869 46.29 -34.16 -34.36
C VAL A 869 46.01 -35.64 -34.64
N ARG A 870 46.77 -36.52 -33.98
CA ARG A 870 46.66 -37.97 -34.20
C ARG A 870 45.36 -38.52 -33.65
N ALA A 871 44.88 -39.63 -34.22
CA ALA A 871 43.75 -40.39 -33.68
C ALA A 871 43.85 -40.57 -32.16
N GLU A 872 42.73 -40.42 -31.46
CA GLU A 872 42.59 -40.53 -29.99
C GLU A 872 43.55 -39.63 -29.16
N SER A 873 44.13 -38.58 -29.74
CA SER A 873 45.09 -37.71 -29.06
C SER A 873 44.54 -36.32 -28.76
N VAL A 874 45.13 -35.66 -27.75
CA VAL A 874 44.88 -34.26 -27.40
C VAL A 874 46.17 -33.46 -27.62
N LYS A 875 46.05 -32.31 -28.26
CA LYS A 875 47.13 -31.34 -28.47
C LYS A 875 46.81 -30.05 -27.74
N GLU A 876 47.78 -29.51 -27.02
CA GLU A 876 47.67 -28.23 -26.33
C GLU A 876 48.37 -27.14 -27.16
N LEU A 877 47.66 -26.07 -27.46
CA LEU A 877 48.19 -24.82 -28.02
C LEU A 877 48.14 -23.74 -26.96
N LYS A 878 49.22 -22.99 -26.81
CA LYS A 878 49.36 -22.00 -25.75
C LYS A 878 49.83 -20.67 -26.32
N LEU A 879 49.04 -19.62 -26.10
CA LEU A 879 49.37 -18.24 -26.46
C LEU A 879 49.68 -17.45 -25.17
N ASP A 880 50.97 -17.21 -24.93
CA ASP A 880 51.46 -16.49 -23.75
C ASP A 880 51.44 -14.98 -23.97
N VAL A 881 50.87 -14.22 -23.03
CA VAL A 881 50.80 -12.75 -23.06
C VAL A 881 51.41 -12.15 -21.81
N SER A 882 52.40 -11.29 -21.99
CA SER A 882 53.06 -10.51 -20.95
C SER A 882 52.36 -9.18 -20.68
N TYR A 883 52.56 -8.63 -19.48
CA TYR A 883 52.10 -7.28 -19.13
C TYR A 883 52.46 -6.22 -20.17
N PHE A 884 53.69 -6.27 -20.69
CA PHE A 884 54.18 -5.26 -21.64
C PHE A 884 53.51 -5.34 -23.02
N GLU A 885 52.95 -6.49 -23.39
CA GLU A 885 52.22 -6.67 -24.64
C GLU A 885 50.82 -6.05 -24.56
N TYR A 886 50.15 -6.12 -23.41
CA TYR A 886 48.79 -5.63 -23.28
C TYR A 886 48.68 -4.21 -22.69
N TYR A 887 49.60 -3.76 -21.81
CA TYR A 887 49.39 -2.54 -21.00
C TYR A 887 49.14 -1.24 -21.79
N LYS A 888 49.71 -1.08 -22.99
CA LYS A 888 49.52 0.11 -23.82
C LYS A 888 48.16 0.17 -24.50
N ARG A 889 47.47 -0.96 -24.58
CA ARG A 889 46.25 -1.18 -25.37
C ARG A 889 45.03 -1.40 -24.48
N VAL A 890 45.20 -1.57 -23.17
CA VAL A 890 44.10 -1.80 -22.21
C VAL A 890 43.14 -0.62 -22.20
N CYS A 891 41.86 -0.88 -22.52
CA CYS A 891 40.77 0.08 -22.39
C CYS A 891 40.21 0.12 -20.95
N ASP A 892 39.33 1.10 -20.67
CA ASP A 892 38.79 1.47 -19.35
C ASP A 892 38.35 0.31 -18.42
N GLN A 893 37.97 -0.86 -18.95
CA GLN A 893 37.48 -2.01 -18.17
C GLN A 893 38.41 -3.25 -18.12
N CYS A 894 39.61 -3.19 -18.69
CA CYS A 894 40.56 -4.33 -18.64
C CYS A 894 39.98 -5.67 -19.17
N ALA A 895 39.14 -5.58 -20.21
CA ALA A 895 38.53 -6.74 -20.86
C ALA A 895 39.29 -7.09 -22.15
N PHE A 896 39.44 -8.40 -22.38
CA PHE A 896 40.08 -8.97 -23.55
C PHE A 896 39.16 -9.97 -24.21
N ASN A 897 39.20 -9.99 -25.53
CA ASN A 897 38.53 -10.96 -26.37
C ASN A 897 39.59 -11.89 -26.96
N ILE A 898 39.40 -13.17 -26.78
CA ILE A 898 40.20 -14.22 -27.39
C ILE A 898 39.38 -14.76 -28.53
N SER A 899 39.94 -14.89 -29.72
CA SER A 899 39.32 -15.60 -30.84
C SER A 899 40.24 -16.71 -31.34
N CYS A 900 39.64 -17.82 -31.72
CA CYS A 900 40.24 -18.97 -32.33
C CYS A 900 39.46 -19.25 -33.62
N LEU A 901 40.13 -19.21 -34.75
CA LEU A 901 39.61 -19.75 -36.01
C LEU A 901 40.46 -20.95 -36.39
N ALA A 902 39.88 -22.15 -36.36
CA ALA A 902 40.52 -23.39 -36.74
C ALA A 902 39.86 -24.01 -37.96
N LYS A 903 40.67 -24.63 -38.82
CA LYS A 903 40.23 -25.35 -40.01
C LYS A 903 40.86 -26.73 -40.03
N VAL A 904 40.03 -27.76 -40.12
CA VAL A 904 40.50 -29.12 -40.33
C VAL A 904 40.68 -29.34 -41.83
N VAL A 905 41.94 -29.40 -42.24
CA VAL A 905 42.35 -29.42 -43.65
C VAL A 905 41.82 -30.69 -44.32
N ASN A 906 41.29 -30.54 -45.54
CA ASN A 906 40.62 -31.58 -46.32
C ASN A 906 39.25 -32.04 -45.80
N THR A 907 38.65 -31.27 -44.88
CA THR A 907 37.24 -31.39 -44.49
C THR A 907 36.56 -30.04 -44.64
N ASP A 908 35.22 -30.03 -44.68
CA ASP A 908 34.44 -28.79 -44.59
C ASP A 908 34.31 -28.30 -43.11
N PHE A 909 35.04 -28.92 -42.18
CA PHE A 909 35.00 -28.60 -40.78
C PHE A 909 35.93 -27.42 -40.45
N GLU A 910 35.32 -26.42 -39.84
CA GLU A 910 35.93 -25.17 -39.39
C GLU A 910 35.35 -24.94 -38.01
N TYR A 911 36.21 -24.66 -37.05
CA TYR A 911 35.84 -24.36 -35.69
C TYR A 911 36.14 -22.89 -35.45
N PHE A 912 35.19 -22.18 -34.86
CA PHE A 912 35.43 -20.83 -34.39
C PHE A 912 34.99 -20.76 -32.95
N ALA A 913 35.88 -20.32 -32.08
CA ALA A 913 35.50 -20.01 -30.72
C ALA A 913 36.11 -18.69 -30.35
N GLN A 914 35.30 -17.89 -29.66
CA GLN A 914 35.71 -16.59 -29.18
C GLN A 914 35.28 -16.52 -27.74
N ASP A 915 36.13 -16.06 -26.84
CA ASP A 915 35.85 -15.96 -25.41
C ASP A 915 36.32 -14.63 -24.83
N ASP A 916 35.62 -14.11 -23.83
CA ASP A 916 35.97 -12.86 -23.17
C ASP A 916 36.47 -13.16 -21.77
N PHE A 917 37.61 -12.60 -21.39
CA PHE A 917 38.06 -12.62 -20.01
C PHE A 917 38.45 -11.22 -19.56
N ARG A 918 38.34 -11.00 -18.26
CA ARG A 918 38.67 -9.73 -17.63
C ARG A 918 39.84 -9.92 -16.70
N VAL A 919 40.75 -8.97 -16.75
CA VAL A 919 41.84 -8.91 -15.79
C VAL A 919 41.36 -8.06 -14.60
N ARG A 920 41.39 -8.65 -13.40
CA ARG A 920 40.87 -8.05 -12.17
C ARG A 920 41.80 -6.92 -11.70
N LYS A 921 41.23 -5.74 -11.42
CA LYS A 921 41.89 -4.67 -10.68
C LYS A 921 41.87 -5.00 -9.18
N PRO A 922 42.87 -4.57 -8.38
CA PRO A 922 42.85 -4.81 -6.94
C PRO A 922 41.69 -4.04 -6.29
N ASP A 923 41.16 -4.58 -5.21
CA ASP A 923 40.12 -3.92 -4.40
C ASP A 923 40.78 -3.08 -3.30
N ILE A 924 40.19 -1.94 -2.94
CA ILE A 924 40.63 -1.17 -1.78
C ILE A 924 40.00 -1.78 -0.52
N GLU A 925 40.86 -2.23 0.40
CA GLU A 925 40.43 -2.64 1.73
C GLU A 925 40.29 -1.40 2.63
N ILE A 926 39.22 -1.38 3.43
CA ILE A 926 38.99 -0.32 4.41
C ILE A 926 38.87 -0.98 5.78
N GLU A 927 39.66 -0.51 6.74
CA GLU A 927 39.72 -1.04 8.10
C GLU A 927 39.37 0.06 9.10
N ILE A 928 38.33 -0.16 9.92
CA ILE A 928 37.95 0.73 11.01
C ILE A 928 38.79 0.39 12.25
N LYS A 929 39.38 1.41 12.89
CA LYS A 929 40.28 1.25 14.05
C LYS A 929 39.60 1.44 15.41
N ASP A 930 38.46 2.13 15.44
CA ASP A 930 37.74 2.47 16.67
C ASP A 930 36.26 2.01 16.61
N ASP A 931 35.57 1.94 17.74
CA ASP A 931 34.13 1.68 17.77
C ASP A 931 33.36 2.83 17.09
N ALA A 932 32.47 2.50 16.16
CA ALA A 932 31.64 3.47 15.47
C ALA A 932 30.46 3.92 16.34
N VAL A 933 30.50 5.17 16.82
CA VAL A 933 29.44 5.78 17.65
C VAL A 933 29.00 7.11 17.03
N GLU A 934 27.70 7.37 17.05
CA GLU A 934 27.11 8.62 16.57
C GLU A 934 27.75 9.83 17.26
N GLY A 935 28.12 10.83 16.45
CA GLY A 935 28.73 12.08 16.88
C GLY A 935 30.20 11.97 17.32
N GLN A 936 30.81 10.77 17.31
CA GLN A 936 32.20 10.57 17.71
C GLN A 936 33.15 10.43 16.51
N GLU A 937 34.41 10.75 16.75
CA GLU A 937 35.48 10.61 15.77
C GLU A 937 35.77 9.12 15.51
N LEU A 938 35.76 8.71 14.24
CA LEU A 938 36.01 7.36 13.77
C LEU A 938 37.25 7.34 12.88
N ARG A 939 38.32 6.65 13.30
CA ARG A 939 39.53 6.47 12.49
C ARG A 939 39.44 5.23 11.62
N ALA A 940 39.88 5.35 10.38
CA ALA A 940 39.93 4.26 9.42
C ALA A 940 41.15 4.37 8.49
N ASP A 941 41.60 3.21 8.00
CA ASP A 941 42.63 3.09 6.98
C ASP A 941 42.00 2.62 5.66
N ALA A 942 42.50 3.11 4.52
CA ALA A 942 42.20 2.58 3.20
C ALA A 942 43.51 2.16 2.52
N PHE A 943 43.59 0.94 2.03
CA PHE A 943 44.82 0.41 1.43
C PHE A 943 44.58 -0.66 0.36
N PHE A 944 45.58 -0.86 -0.50
CA PHE A 944 45.68 -1.98 -1.44
C PHE A 944 47.16 -2.19 -1.82
N VAL A 945 47.50 -3.35 -2.38
CA VAL A 945 48.85 -3.64 -2.89
C VAL A 945 48.96 -3.30 -4.38
N ASN A 946 49.98 -2.54 -4.79
CA ASN A 946 50.24 -2.22 -6.19
C ASN A 946 50.47 -3.53 -6.99
N PRO A 947 49.58 -3.90 -7.92
CA PRO A 947 49.66 -5.17 -8.61
C PRO A 947 50.55 -5.09 -9.85
N LEU A 948 50.97 -3.88 -10.26
CA LEU A 948 51.71 -3.66 -11.50
C LEU A 948 53.21 -3.93 -11.29
N PRO A 949 53.91 -4.47 -12.30
CA PRO A 949 55.37 -4.60 -12.28
C PRO A 949 56.09 -3.25 -12.49
N ILE A 950 55.38 -2.12 -12.40
CA ILE A 950 55.89 -0.75 -12.53
C ILE A 950 55.40 0.12 -11.36
N PRO A 951 56.15 1.18 -10.97
CA PRO A 951 55.70 2.08 -9.89
C PRO A 951 54.48 2.92 -10.26
N LEU A 952 53.54 3.07 -9.33
CA LEU A 952 52.38 3.98 -9.47
C LEU A 952 52.77 5.39 -9.05
N LYS A 953 52.60 6.36 -9.95
CA LYS A 953 52.97 7.76 -9.72
C LYS A 953 51.74 8.62 -9.45
N LYS A 954 51.90 9.59 -8.55
CA LYS A 954 50.86 10.57 -8.17
C LYS A 954 49.58 9.90 -7.64
N GLY A 955 49.72 8.86 -6.81
CA GLY A 955 48.60 8.17 -6.21
C GLY A 955 47.74 9.10 -5.34
N GLU A 956 46.42 9.04 -5.52
CA GLU A 956 45.42 9.80 -4.77
C GLU A 956 44.27 8.88 -4.36
N PHE A 957 44.01 8.78 -3.05
CA PHE A 957 42.79 8.21 -2.53
C PHE A 957 41.71 9.28 -2.43
N ARG A 958 40.51 8.94 -2.87
CA ARG A 958 39.28 9.74 -2.75
C ARG A 958 38.30 9.01 -1.86
N ILE A 959 37.94 9.62 -0.75
CA ILE A 959 37.14 8.96 0.28
C ILE A 959 35.86 9.75 0.51
N GLU A 960 34.75 9.02 0.51
CA GLU A 960 33.43 9.50 0.88
C GLU A 960 32.89 8.63 2.01
N GLY A 961 32.20 9.24 2.96
CA GLY A 961 31.76 8.54 4.16
C GLY A 961 30.94 9.46 5.07
N PRO A 962 30.32 8.90 6.11
CA PRO A 962 29.41 9.65 6.98
C PRO A 962 30.11 10.81 7.69
N GLY A 963 29.45 11.97 7.71
CA GLY A 963 29.98 13.20 8.31
C GLY A 963 30.90 14.05 7.43
N LEU A 964 31.27 13.58 6.24
CA LEU A 964 32.05 14.38 5.30
C LEU A 964 31.15 15.28 4.46
N SER A 965 31.32 16.60 4.58
CA SER A 965 30.62 17.59 3.74
C SER A 965 31.18 17.66 2.31
N LYS A 966 32.42 17.18 2.10
CA LYS A 966 33.10 17.09 0.81
C LYS A 966 33.98 15.84 0.79
N GLN A 967 34.14 15.24 -0.38
CA GLN A 967 35.06 14.12 -0.62
C GLN A 967 36.49 14.45 -0.12
N LEU A 968 37.05 13.58 0.72
CA LEU A 968 38.45 13.67 1.14
C LEU A 968 39.35 13.25 -0.01
N LYS A 969 40.41 14.02 -0.28
CA LYS A 969 41.41 13.73 -1.31
C LYS A 969 42.78 13.63 -0.65
N LEU A 970 43.29 12.41 -0.54
CA LEU A 970 44.53 12.07 0.17
C LEU A 970 45.58 11.65 -0.86
N LYS A 971 46.55 12.53 -1.10
CA LYS A 971 47.64 12.28 -2.04
C LYS A 971 48.79 11.58 -1.34
N LEU A 972 49.36 10.58 -1.99
CA LEU A 972 50.61 9.95 -1.57
C LEU A 972 51.79 10.78 -2.09
N SER A 973 52.75 11.04 -1.21
CA SER A 973 53.96 11.82 -1.50
C SER A 973 54.91 11.08 -2.42
N ASP A 974 55.06 9.78 -2.18
CA ASP A 974 56.04 8.93 -2.83
C ASP A 974 55.37 8.01 -3.88
N PRO A 975 56.08 7.66 -4.96
CA PRO A 975 55.63 6.61 -5.86
C PRO A 975 55.48 5.29 -5.11
N ILE A 976 54.39 4.55 -5.36
CA ILE A 976 54.20 3.22 -4.80
C ILE A 976 55.00 2.24 -5.68
N LEU A 977 56.03 1.59 -5.15
CA LEU A 977 56.85 0.66 -5.93
C LEU A 977 56.05 -0.60 -6.32
N PRO A 978 56.53 -1.39 -7.30
CA PRO A 978 55.88 -2.65 -7.67
C PRO A 978 55.66 -3.54 -6.45
N PHE A 979 54.43 -4.05 -6.29
CA PHE A 979 54.05 -4.97 -5.22
C PHE A 979 54.15 -4.42 -3.78
N GLU A 980 54.30 -3.10 -3.62
CA GLU A 980 54.20 -2.43 -2.32
C GLU A 980 52.77 -1.99 -2.00
N GLU A 981 52.48 -1.83 -0.71
CA GLU A 981 51.18 -1.37 -0.22
C GLU A 981 51.04 0.16 -0.38
N ALA A 982 49.94 0.58 -0.99
CA ALA A 982 49.47 1.96 -0.94
C ALA A 982 48.46 2.09 0.20
N ARG A 983 48.76 2.90 1.23
CA ARG A 983 47.91 3.08 2.42
C ARG A 983 47.71 4.55 2.74
N VAL A 984 46.49 4.92 3.15
CA VAL A 984 46.19 6.22 3.77
C VAL A 984 45.31 6.03 5.02
N SER A 985 45.54 6.85 6.03
CA SER A 985 44.69 6.94 7.23
C SER A 985 43.84 8.20 7.17
N PHE A 986 42.60 8.10 7.66
CA PHE A 986 41.65 9.21 7.67
C PHE A 986 40.65 9.09 8.82
N THR A 987 39.95 10.20 9.06
CA THR A 987 38.96 10.34 10.13
C THR A 987 37.61 10.69 9.54
N LEU A 988 36.54 10.14 10.12
CA LEU A 988 35.14 10.46 9.84
C LEU A 988 34.39 10.79 11.15
N VAL A 989 33.23 11.44 11.06
CA VAL A 989 32.35 11.69 12.23
C VAL A 989 30.92 11.31 11.86
N PRO A 990 30.47 10.08 12.13
CA PRO A 990 29.13 9.66 11.77
C PRO A 990 28.07 10.50 12.47
N GLN A 991 27.17 11.15 11.71
CA GLN A 991 26.19 12.09 12.26
C GLN A 991 24.88 11.45 12.72
N THR A 992 24.66 10.17 12.37
CA THR A 992 23.46 9.41 12.74
C THR A 992 23.83 7.97 13.05
N ASP A 993 23.10 7.34 13.97
CA ASP A 993 23.19 5.91 14.25
C ASP A 993 22.62 5.05 13.10
N GLY A 994 22.89 3.75 13.14
CA GLY A 994 22.45 2.80 12.12
C GLY A 994 23.52 2.46 11.07
N ARG A 995 23.09 1.88 9.94
CA ARG A 995 24.01 1.38 8.90
C ARG A 995 24.59 2.52 8.08
N GLN A 996 25.92 2.62 8.05
CA GLN A 996 26.66 3.60 7.26
C GLN A 996 27.64 2.92 6.29
N THR A 997 28.17 3.69 5.34
CA THR A 997 29.09 3.21 4.32
C THR A 997 30.26 4.18 4.13
N ILE A 998 31.48 3.64 4.07
CA ILE A 998 32.68 4.34 3.57
C ILE A 998 32.94 3.85 2.15
N VAL A 999 33.24 4.75 1.22
CA VAL A 999 33.64 4.44 -0.15
C VAL A 999 34.99 5.07 -0.40
N ALA A 1000 35.91 4.31 -0.96
CA ALA A 1000 37.22 4.75 -1.39
C ALA A 1000 37.41 4.50 -2.89
N LYS A 1001 38.07 5.43 -3.56
CA LYS A 1001 38.61 5.27 -4.92
C LYS A 1001 40.07 5.64 -4.93
N PHE A 1002 40.88 4.94 -5.72
CA PHE A 1002 42.27 5.28 -5.94
C PHE A 1002 42.50 5.67 -7.40
N LEU A 1003 43.30 6.72 -7.60
CA LEU A 1003 43.71 7.19 -8.91
C LEU A 1003 45.23 7.38 -8.95
N SER A 1004 45.86 6.89 -10.00
CA SER A 1004 47.24 7.19 -10.35
C SER A 1004 47.35 7.37 -11.86
N LYS A 1005 48.55 7.68 -12.36
CA LYS A 1005 48.77 7.77 -13.81
C LYS A 1005 48.75 6.40 -14.49
N GLU A 1006 49.22 5.36 -13.80
CA GLU A 1006 49.43 4.02 -14.35
C GLU A 1006 48.30 3.02 -14.02
N LEU A 1007 47.50 3.31 -12.99
CA LEU A 1007 46.38 2.49 -12.52
C LEU A 1007 45.22 3.40 -12.07
N ASP A 1008 44.04 3.17 -12.63
CA ASP A 1008 42.82 3.92 -12.35
C ASP A 1008 41.64 2.99 -12.03
N ASP A 1009 40.52 3.59 -11.61
CA ASP A 1009 39.26 2.91 -11.26
C ASP A 1009 39.41 1.70 -10.32
N VAL A 1010 40.34 1.82 -9.37
CA VAL A 1010 40.44 0.93 -8.21
C VAL A 1010 39.46 1.47 -7.15
N ASP A 1011 38.49 0.66 -6.76
CA ASP A 1011 37.46 1.05 -5.80
C ASP A 1011 37.38 0.07 -4.62
N GLY A 1012 36.80 0.53 -3.53
CA GLY A 1012 36.50 -0.29 -2.37
C GLY A 1012 35.49 0.41 -1.48
N PHE A 1013 34.79 -0.36 -0.66
CA PHE A 1013 33.82 0.19 0.28
C PHE A 1013 33.70 -0.69 1.51
N LEU A 1014 33.28 -0.09 2.61
CA LEU A 1014 32.99 -0.79 3.86
C LEU A 1014 31.64 -0.34 4.40
N ASN A 1015 30.75 -1.30 4.61
CA ASN A 1015 29.53 -1.09 5.36
C ASN A 1015 29.80 -1.41 6.84
N PHE A 1016 29.33 -0.54 7.73
CA PHE A 1016 29.50 -0.73 9.16
C PHE A 1016 28.29 -0.17 9.93
N MET A 1017 28.14 -0.61 11.18
CA MET A 1017 27.06 -0.16 12.06
C MET A 1017 27.58 0.91 13.00
N VAL A 1018 26.87 2.04 13.06
CA VAL A 1018 27.11 3.09 14.04
C VAL A 1018 26.16 2.89 15.21
N SER A 1019 26.70 2.80 16.41
CA SER A 1019 25.91 2.70 17.65
C SER A 1019 25.39 4.10 18.06
N PRO A 1020 24.18 4.20 18.64
CA PRO A 1020 23.68 5.47 19.17
C PRO A 1020 24.54 5.97 20.34
N MET A 1021 24.54 7.27 20.56
CA MET A 1021 25.27 7.88 21.69
C MET A 1021 24.71 7.34 23.03
N LYS A 1022 25.58 6.98 23.99
CA LYS A 1022 25.16 6.33 25.26
C LYS A 1022 24.10 7.08 26.08
N ASN A 1023 23.90 8.38 25.84
CA ASN A 1023 22.85 9.17 26.51
C ASN A 1023 21.44 8.94 25.93
N ASP A 1024 21.31 8.37 24.73
CA ASP A 1024 20.01 8.09 24.09
C ASP A 1024 19.47 6.69 24.42
N VAL A 1025 20.31 5.80 24.97
CA VAL A 1025 19.91 4.45 25.41
C VAL A 1025 19.01 4.48 26.65
N ILE A 1026 18.95 5.60 27.39
CA ILE A 1026 18.05 5.78 28.54
C ILE A 1026 16.63 6.22 28.11
N ASN A 1027 16.43 6.66 26.86
CA ASN A 1027 15.15 7.19 26.37
C ASN A 1027 14.51 6.40 25.23
N GLY A 1028 14.68 5.07 25.22
CA GLY A 1028 13.69 4.15 24.65
C GLY A 1028 13.28 4.41 23.20
N ARG A 1029 14.22 4.69 22.30
CA ARG A 1029 13.99 4.58 20.85
C ARG A 1029 14.90 3.50 20.27
N ALA A 1030 14.37 2.29 20.22
CA ALA A 1030 14.92 1.21 19.41
C ALA A 1030 14.02 1.04 18.17
N TYR A 1031 14.67 1.06 17.00
CA TYR A 1031 14.12 0.66 15.71
C TYR A 1031 13.97 -0.86 15.60
#